data_AF-A0A2E1FTN7-F1
#
_entry.id   AF-A0A2E1FTN7-F1
#
_cell.length_a   1.000
_cell.length_b   1.000
_cell.length_c   1.000
_cell.angle_alpha   90.00
_cell.angle_beta   90.00
_cell.angle_gamma   90.00
#
_symmetry.space_group_name_H-M   'P 1'
#
loop_
_entity.id
_entity.type
_entity.pdbx_description
1 polymer ?
#
loop_
_entity_poly.entity_id
_entity_poly.type
_entity_poly.pdbx_seq_one_letter_code
_entity_poly.pdbx_strand_id
1 'polypeptide(L)'
;MPSASASSLNRVTGSTPSNISGKLNSNGNVFLINPNGIVISKTGVINTNSFTASSLNLKNEDFLNDNYKFKAEPKSRNVENKGEITVNSKGNIALLGRQVLNSGIVKAKLGKIAVGAGNSVTLNFAKNKMMNIIIPSQDLDKISDIHGRTLRYLISNEGELRAQGGIIELSALAANNLKMGTINNADTGSIIATGYHRNSGKITISSQNGRQNLSGRIDVSNNDEKLPSGYVSISGDNIYNKSRISANGMNGGKVKLLSKNLLINDGQIEANGINKGGEIIVMSEDTLFSSVKSKLIAKGDGNGGSIKTSAKQINLTSGLLSVDSRLGSGGLIDIEGKKVALLNANLSAKGNQMGGNIRVGGEFQGGKRQNYTTDKEYFGFVNRFGKLSKISNAEQTYVDNNSSIDISSRSGSGGAAVIWSERVTDYNGSIQANGRFNDDDNKFKDGGFVEISSKENLRTVDLTKTYVKGGHLLLDPKNITISSNTSDGLVAQKYAGYFADNFDNFTTTESDTNFDSVFFTSINTTTPGINFDDTYSAQWRGFFLSRTAGSYGFQTNSDDSSWLWTEPLDGSIGSVADLISYRSSSNEVVDNSGIHGPTSKTGTKTFSSYEYNPILIYFGENAGGDQITVSFQRPSGSYSDDGSGWYFSAGDEFSSGSTDLSTFTGSEITSSASGSYNSSSTTDLDNNIIEAMLAEGTDITLQANTDITLNGAISVPTSNSSTLTLLAGRSITLNQNITTNNGNLALRANTDTALGTVDAQRDSGAASITNNATIDVGSGSLTFDMDDGVGLTNTEQGDIVMGTVSSADDIVVTTHGTPTTGTLSAGSLTASKSDTSAISIEAYDVGTITSLTTSNGNWKIYRLRSDTDDDFSNIPSAGFIQYGYSDGDSVLGTGNGILTGYDPGNVTKSYANISGESYTVNKTYDSTTSTDTATFGTATTTSANGLSSNISLTLSSPTLTYDDADFNDNSKTVTASSAYTISSATHSTHGTVYGLVGGTQSISSARISKAVLSSSGSRTYDATTTAAAADQTLSGLINSET
;
A
#
# COMPACT_ATOMS: atom_id res chain seq x y z
N MET A 1 -8.90 -67.80 -21.08
CA MET A 1 -10.26 -67.21 -21.10
C MET A 1 -10.71 -67.03 -22.55
N PRO A 2 -12.01 -67.12 -22.85
CA PRO A 2 -12.54 -67.03 -24.22
C PRO A 2 -12.20 -65.74 -24.98
N SER A 3 -11.98 -64.63 -24.26
CA SER A 3 -11.55 -63.34 -24.81
C SER A 3 -10.79 -62.53 -23.75
N ALA A 4 -10.25 -61.38 -24.14
CA ALA A 4 -9.64 -60.42 -23.20
C ALA A 4 -10.67 -59.72 -22.30
N SER A 5 -11.92 -59.59 -22.76
CA SER A 5 -13.03 -59.05 -21.96
C SER A 5 -13.65 -60.05 -21.00
N ALA A 6 -13.41 -61.36 -21.19
CA ALA A 6 -13.98 -62.39 -20.34
C ALA A 6 -13.42 -62.31 -18.90
N SER A 7 -14.31 -62.40 -17.92
CA SER A 7 -13.99 -62.31 -16.49
C SER A 7 -14.16 -63.66 -15.80
N SER A 8 -13.27 -63.96 -14.85
CA SER A 8 -13.38 -65.13 -13.96
C SER A 8 -13.44 -64.71 -12.50
N LEU A 9 -14.39 -65.27 -11.75
CA LEU A 9 -14.52 -65.09 -10.31
C LEU A 9 -14.05 -66.33 -9.57
N ASN A 10 -12.91 -66.22 -8.89
CA ASN A 10 -12.31 -67.29 -8.10
C ASN A 10 -12.51 -66.96 -6.61
N ARG A 11 -13.39 -67.70 -5.92
CA ARG A 11 -13.67 -67.51 -4.49
C ARG A 11 -13.15 -68.68 -3.67
N VAL A 12 -12.30 -68.40 -2.68
CA VAL A 12 -11.85 -69.39 -1.70
C VAL A 12 -12.88 -69.49 -0.58
N THR A 13 -13.45 -70.68 -0.39
CA THR A 13 -14.48 -70.96 0.63
C THR A 13 -13.91 -71.63 1.89
N GLY A 14 -12.68 -72.16 1.82
CA GLY A 14 -11.97 -72.75 2.96
C GLY A 14 -11.48 -71.71 3.99
N SER A 15 -10.64 -72.15 4.94
CA SER A 15 -10.11 -71.33 6.04
C SER A 15 -8.69 -70.82 5.82
N THR A 16 -8.03 -71.19 4.71
CA THR A 16 -6.62 -70.87 4.45
C THR A 16 -6.46 -69.59 3.63
N PRO A 17 -5.49 -68.72 3.96
CA PRO A 17 -5.09 -67.61 3.10
C PRO A 17 -4.58 -68.11 1.73
N SER A 18 -4.71 -67.28 0.70
CA SER A 18 -4.12 -67.56 -0.61
C SER A 18 -2.65 -67.11 -0.61
N ASN A 19 -1.71 -68.02 -0.82
CA ASN A 19 -0.29 -67.69 -0.98
C ASN A 19 0.16 -67.98 -2.42
N ILE A 20 0.36 -66.92 -3.20
CA ILE A 20 0.81 -66.99 -4.60
C ILE A 20 2.32 -66.76 -4.63
N SER A 21 3.07 -67.85 -4.65
CA SER A 21 4.53 -67.83 -4.76
C SER A 21 5.05 -68.19 -6.16
N GLY A 22 4.17 -68.65 -7.05
CA GLY A 22 4.47 -68.99 -8.44
C GLY A 22 3.89 -67.96 -9.43
N LYS A 23 3.49 -68.44 -10.63
CA LYS A 23 2.94 -67.58 -11.69
C LYS A 23 1.42 -67.76 -11.82
N LEU A 24 0.68 -66.66 -11.94
CA LEU A 24 -0.74 -66.64 -12.33
C LEU A 24 -0.86 -65.86 -13.65
N ASN A 25 -1.17 -66.56 -14.73
CA ASN A 25 -1.29 -65.96 -16.07
C ASN A 25 -2.74 -66.06 -16.60
N SER A 26 -3.25 -65.02 -17.24
CA SER A 26 -4.54 -65.03 -17.93
C SER A 26 -4.57 -64.05 -19.10
N ASN A 27 -5.24 -64.40 -20.19
CA ASN A 27 -5.54 -63.44 -21.26
C ASN A 27 -6.78 -62.58 -20.96
N GLY A 28 -7.58 -62.90 -19.93
CA GLY A 28 -8.79 -62.19 -19.53
C GLY A 28 -8.70 -61.57 -18.14
N ASN A 29 -9.84 -61.17 -17.58
CA ASN A 29 -9.93 -60.53 -16.27
C ASN A 29 -10.05 -61.58 -15.15
N VAL A 30 -9.31 -61.41 -14.06
CA VAL A 30 -9.28 -62.38 -12.94
C VAL A 30 -9.63 -61.68 -11.63
N PHE A 31 -10.66 -62.19 -10.96
CA PHE A 31 -11.02 -61.83 -9.59
C PHE A 31 -10.62 -62.98 -8.66
N LEU A 32 -9.83 -62.69 -7.63
CA LEU A 32 -9.49 -63.60 -6.54
C LEU A 32 -10.05 -63.05 -5.23
N ILE A 33 -11.03 -63.75 -4.68
CA ILE A 33 -11.72 -63.38 -3.44
C ILE A 33 -11.37 -64.40 -2.35
N ASN A 34 -10.67 -63.97 -1.31
CA ASN A 34 -10.36 -64.81 -0.15
C ASN A 34 -10.41 -64.00 1.16
N PRO A 35 -11.50 -64.12 1.94
CA PRO A 35 -11.61 -63.46 3.24
C PRO A 35 -10.46 -63.78 4.21
N ASN A 36 -9.86 -64.97 4.15
CA ASN A 36 -8.77 -65.33 5.05
C ASN A 36 -7.47 -64.55 4.78
N GLY A 37 -7.39 -63.81 3.66
CA GLY A 37 -6.23 -63.02 3.25
C GLY A 37 -5.61 -63.52 1.96
N ILE A 38 -4.89 -62.62 1.28
CA ILE A 38 -4.18 -62.91 0.03
C ILE A 38 -2.74 -62.40 0.17
N VAL A 39 -1.77 -63.25 -0.13
CA VAL A 39 -0.34 -62.94 -0.15
C VAL A 39 0.23 -63.29 -1.51
N ILE A 40 0.83 -62.32 -2.17
CA ILE A 40 1.70 -62.54 -3.32
C ILE A 40 3.11 -62.44 -2.79
N SER A 41 3.83 -63.55 -2.74
CA SER A 41 5.17 -63.59 -2.13
C SER A 41 6.20 -62.89 -3.02
N LYS A 42 7.44 -62.72 -2.54
CA LYS A 42 8.52 -62.05 -3.30
C LYS A 42 8.80 -62.69 -4.66
N THR A 43 8.52 -63.99 -4.81
CA THR A 43 8.69 -64.73 -6.07
C THR A 43 7.41 -64.82 -6.90
N GLY A 44 6.27 -64.36 -6.35
CA GLY A 44 4.98 -64.40 -7.01
C GLY A 44 4.89 -63.42 -8.19
N VAL A 45 4.37 -63.90 -9.31
CA VAL A 45 4.17 -63.09 -10.54
C VAL A 45 2.75 -63.27 -11.06
N ILE A 46 2.03 -62.16 -11.24
CA ILE A 46 0.68 -62.12 -11.80
C ILE A 46 0.72 -61.38 -13.15
N ASN A 47 0.29 -62.02 -14.24
CA ASN A 47 0.16 -61.41 -15.57
C ASN A 47 -1.23 -61.66 -16.14
N THR A 48 -2.07 -60.62 -16.22
CA THR A 48 -3.47 -60.78 -16.67
C THR A 48 -3.95 -59.65 -17.58
N ASN A 49 -5.15 -59.72 -18.15
CA ASN A 49 -5.74 -58.53 -18.78
C ASN A 49 -6.23 -57.50 -17.76
N SER A 50 -6.81 -57.95 -16.65
CA SER A 50 -7.13 -57.14 -15.46
C SER A 50 -7.14 -58.05 -14.23
N PHE A 51 -6.76 -57.53 -13.06
CA PHE A 51 -6.63 -58.31 -11.84
C PHE A 51 -7.31 -57.64 -10.64
N THR A 52 -8.18 -58.36 -9.94
CA THR A 52 -8.74 -57.92 -8.66
C THR A 52 -8.41 -58.94 -7.59
N ALA A 53 -7.66 -58.54 -6.55
CA ALA A 53 -7.43 -59.32 -5.34
C ALA A 53 -8.19 -58.68 -4.18
N SER A 54 -9.08 -59.44 -3.55
CA SER A 54 -9.91 -58.93 -2.45
C SER A 54 -10.00 -59.90 -1.28
N SER A 55 -9.74 -59.41 -0.07
CA SER A 55 -10.15 -60.09 1.17
C SER A 55 -11.56 -59.69 1.64
N LEU A 56 -12.20 -58.76 0.93
CA LEU A 56 -13.62 -58.45 1.06
C LEU A 56 -14.41 -59.34 0.11
N ASN A 57 -15.58 -59.82 0.53
CA ASN A 57 -16.44 -60.67 -0.27
C ASN A 57 -17.25 -59.86 -1.29
N LEU A 58 -17.47 -60.41 -2.48
CA LEU A 58 -18.31 -59.88 -3.57
C LEU A 58 -19.42 -60.90 -3.83
N LYS A 59 -20.70 -60.51 -3.86
CA LYS A 59 -21.79 -61.46 -4.15
C LYS A 59 -21.75 -61.94 -5.61
N ASN A 60 -22.23 -63.15 -5.87
CA ASN A 60 -22.34 -63.67 -7.24
C ASN A 60 -23.22 -62.77 -8.11
N GLU A 61 -24.39 -62.39 -7.59
CA GLU A 61 -25.33 -61.50 -8.27
C GLU A 61 -24.71 -60.14 -8.60
N ASP A 62 -23.93 -59.59 -7.66
CA ASP A 62 -23.21 -58.34 -7.84
C ASP A 62 -22.13 -58.46 -8.93
N PHE A 63 -21.42 -59.59 -9.00
CA PHE A 63 -20.44 -59.86 -10.06
C PHE A 63 -21.09 -60.04 -11.44
N LEU A 64 -22.18 -60.81 -11.53
CA LEU A 64 -22.88 -61.10 -12.78
C LEU A 64 -23.54 -59.85 -13.39
N ASN A 65 -23.92 -58.88 -12.55
CA ASN A 65 -24.54 -57.62 -12.95
C ASN A 65 -23.55 -56.45 -13.04
N ASP A 66 -22.23 -56.70 -13.05
CA ASP A 66 -21.17 -55.68 -13.08
C ASP A 66 -21.27 -54.61 -11.97
N ASN A 67 -21.88 -54.98 -10.84
CA ASN A 67 -22.05 -54.14 -9.66
C ASN A 67 -21.03 -54.55 -8.58
N TYR A 68 -19.77 -54.13 -8.73
CA TYR A 68 -18.68 -54.58 -7.86
C TYR A 68 -18.70 -53.95 -6.45
N LYS A 69 -19.61 -54.44 -5.60
CA LYS A 69 -19.76 -54.08 -4.18
C LYS A 69 -19.12 -55.14 -3.28
N PHE A 70 -18.03 -54.76 -2.64
CA PHE A 70 -17.27 -55.60 -1.74
C PHE A 70 -17.61 -55.29 -0.27
N LYS A 71 -17.74 -56.34 0.56
CA LYS A 71 -18.02 -56.24 2.00
C LYS A 71 -17.11 -57.14 2.81
N ALA A 72 -16.60 -56.64 3.93
CA ALA A 72 -15.82 -57.41 4.89
C ALA A 72 -16.71 -58.45 5.59
N GLU A 73 -16.15 -59.63 5.81
CA GLU A 73 -16.65 -60.62 6.75
C GLU A 73 -15.89 -60.48 8.08
N PRO A 74 -16.39 -61.02 9.20
CA PRO A 74 -15.66 -60.97 10.48
C PRO A 74 -14.22 -61.53 10.36
N LYS A 75 -14.03 -62.56 9.53
CA LYS A 75 -12.74 -63.21 9.24
C LYS A 75 -11.86 -62.47 8.22
N SER A 76 -12.36 -61.42 7.56
CA SER A 76 -11.61 -60.69 6.53
C SER A 76 -10.28 -60.16 7.08
N ARG A 77 -9.16 -60.47 6.41
CA ARG A 77 -7.80 -60.00 6.78
C ARG A 77 -7.22 -59.00 5.76
N ASN A 78 -5.91 -59.07 5.50
CA ASN A 78 -5.19 -58.17 4.62
C ASN A 78 -4.98 -58.77 3.21
N VAL A 79 -4.72 -57.88 2.25
CA VAL A 79 -4.12 -58.21 0.95
C VAL A 79 -2.70 -57.69 0.94
N GLU A 80 -1.71 -58.56 0.74
CA GLU A 80 -0.28 -58.23 0.77
C GLU A 80 0.39 -58.62 -0.54
N ASN A 81 0.99 -57.64 -1.22
CA ASN A 81 1.82 -57.86 -2.40
C ASN A 81 3.30 -57.60 -2.09
N LYS A 82 4.13 -58.64 -2.23
CA LYS A 82 5.60 -58.57 -2.20
C LYS A 82 6.24 -58.90 -3.55
N GLY A 83 5.44 -59.40 -4.50
CA GLY A 83 5.90 -59.84 -5.83
C GLY A 83 5.57 -58.81 -6.91
N GLU A 84 5.35 -59.29 -8.13
CA GLU A 84 5.02 -58.44 -9.28
C GLU A 84 3.62 -58.73 -9.83
N ILE A 85 2.81 -57.67 -9.97
CA ILE A 85 1.50 -57.70 -10.62
C ILE A 85 1.56 -56.80 -11.85
N THR A 86 1.42 -57.38 -13.04
CA THR A 86 1.37 -56.64 -14.30
C THR A 86 0.08 -56.97 -15.05
N VAL A 87 -0.58 -55.96 -15.60
CA VAL A 87 -1.71 -56.14 -16.51
C VAL A 87 -1.42 -55.61 -17.91
N ASN A 88 -2.15 -56.12 -18.89
CA ASN A 88 -2.09 -55.63 -20.27
C ASN A 88 -2.41 -54.12 -20.35
N SER A 89 -2.03 -53.48 -21.45
CA SER A 89 -2.35 -52.06 -21.66
C SER A 89 -3.86 -51.81 -21.61
N LYS A 90 -4.27 -50.75 -20.92
CA LYS A 90 -5.68 -50.41 -20.59
C LYS A 90 -6.36 -51.37 -19.59
N GLY A 91 -5.64 -52.38 -19.10
CA GLY A 91 -6.08 -53.27 -18.03
C GLY A 91 -6.13 -52.59 -16.66
N ASN A 92 -6.96 -53.10 -15.76
CA ASN A 92 -7.14 -52.52 -14.43
C ASN A 92 -6.69 -53.47 -13.32
N ILE A 93 -6.17 -52.91 -12.23
CA ILE A 93 -5.80 -53.63 -11.01
C ILE A 93 -6.61 -53.08 -9.83
N ALA A 94 -7.17 -53.96 -9.00
CA ALA A 94 -7.75 -53.62 -7.70
C ALA A 94 -7.19 -54.50 -6.57
N LEU A 95 -6.70 -53.87 -5.51
CA LEU A 95 -6.26 -54.51 -4.27
C LEU A 95 -7.16 -54.03 -3.13
N LEU A 96 -8.02 -54.91 -2.59
CA LEU A 96 -9.08 -54.54 -1.66
C LEU A 96 -9.03 -55.38 -0.37
N GLY A 97 -9.09 -54.74 0.80
CA GLY A 97 -9.12 -55.48 2.06
C GLY A 97 -9.51 -54.67 3.28
N ARG A 98 -9.43 -55.29 4.47
CA ARG A 98 -9.43 -54.50 5.72
C ARG A 98 -8.10 -53.76 5.90
N GLN A 99 -7.03 -54.33 5.35
CA GLN A 99 -5.73 -53.70 5.18
C GLN A 99 -5.13 -54.10 3.83
N VAL A 100 -4.39 -53.20 3.18
CA VAL A 100 -3.62 -53.49 1.97
C VAL A 100 -2.16 -53.08 2.15
N LEU A 101 -1.25 -54.01 1.87
CA LEU A 101 0.19 -53.82 1.98
C LEU A 101 0.84 -54.08 0.62
N ASN A 102 1.60 -53.12 0.10
CA ASN A 102 2.38 -53.30 -1.11
C ASN A 102 3.85 -53.01 -0.84
N SER A 103 4.69 -54.04 -0.81
CA SER A 103 6.15 -53.92 -0.84
C SER A 103 6.76 -54.43 -2.16
N GLY A 104 5.90 -54.83 -3.10
CA GLY A 104 6.26 -55.31 -4.44
C GLY A 104 5.97 -54.28 -5.53
N ILE A 105 5.72 -54.76 -6.75
CA ILE A 105 5.51 -53.94 -7.95
C ILE A 105 4.10 -54.18 -8.49
N VAL A 106 3.38 -53.11 -8.84
CA VAL A 106 2.05 -53.14 -9.46
C VAL A 106 2.03 -52.25 -10.70
N LYS A 107 1.79 -52.80 -11.89
CA LYS A 107 1.89 -52.10 -13.19
C LYS A 107 0.62 -52.21 -14.04
N ALA A 108 0.05 -51.07 -14.43
CA ALA A 108 -1.13 -50.97 -15.29
C ALA A 108 -1.00 -49.83 -16.33
N LYS A 109 -0.24 -50.06 -17.41
CA LYS A 109 0.00 -49.05 -18.46
C LYS A 109 -1.32 -48.64 -19.14
N LEU A 110 -1.59 -47.33 -19.26
CA LEU A 110 -2.84 -46.74 -19.75
C LEU A 110 -4.10 -47.22 -19.00
N GLY A 111 -3.90 -47.91 -17.89
CA GLY A 111 -4.91 -48.59 -17.10
C GLY A 111 -5.16 -47.90 -15.77
N LYS A 112 -5.79 -48.62 -14.85
CA LYS A 112 -6.16 -48.10 -13.54
C LYS A 112 -5.63 -48.98 -12.42
N ILE A 113 -5.16 -48.39 -11.33
CA ILE A 113 -4.80 -49.08 -10.09
C ILE A 113 -5.66 -48.53 -8.96
N ALA A 114 -6.46 -49.38 -8.33
CA ALA A 114 -7.32 -49.05 -7.21
C ALA A 114 -6.85 -49.82 -5.95
N VAL A 115 -6.51 -49.11 -4.89
CA VAL A 115 -6.07 -49.70 -3.61
C VAL A 115 -7.01 -49.23 -2.50
N GLY A 116 -7.86 -50.12 -2.01
CA GLY A 116 -8.97 -49.77 -1.12
C GLY A 116 -8.91 -50.52 0.21
N ALA A 117 -8.99 -49.79 1.32
CA ALA A 117 -9.06 -50.39 2.66
C ALA A 117 -10.28 -49.90 3.47
N GLY A 118 -11.17 -50.84 3.84
CA GLY A 118 -12.41 -50.53 4.55
C GLY A 118 -13.29 -51.75 4.78
N ASN A 119 -14.39 -51.61 5.52
CA ASN A 119 -15.36 -52.70 5.71
C ASN A 119 -16.34 -52.84 4.54
N SER A 120 -16.54 -51.80 3.72
CA SER A 120 -17.31 -51.89 2.48
C SER A 120 -16.73 -50.97 1.43
N VAL A 121 -16.44 -51.52 0.25
CA VAL A 121 -15.86 -50.80 -0.90
C VAL A 121 -16.69 -51.07 -2.14
N THR A 122 -17.09 -50.01 -2.84
CA THR A 122 -17.66 -50.11 -4.19
C THR A 122 -16.59 -49.72 -5.20
N LEU A 123 -16.37 -50.55 -6.22
CA LEU A 123 -15.38 -50.34 -7.26
C LEU A 123 -16.07 -50.00 -8.59
N ASN A 124 -15.64 -48.95 -9.27
CA ASN A 124 -16.14 -48.54 -10.58
C ASN A 124 -15.04 -47.94 -11.46
N PHE A 125 -14.51 -48.74 -12.39
CA PHE A 125 -13.47 -48.29 -13.31
C PHE A 125 -13.96 -47.39 -14.46
N ALA A 126 -15.27 -47.17 -14.63
CA ALA A 126 -15.79 -46.30 -15.69
C ALA A 126 -15.76 -44.81 -15.31
N LYS A 127 -15.72 -44.49 -14.01
CA LYS A 127 -15.78 -43.11 -13.50
C LYS A 127 -14.39 -42.56 -13.15
N ASN A 128 -14.34 -41.24 -12.94
CA ASN A 128 -13.15 -40.51 -12.49
C ASN A 128 -12.82 -40.72 -11.00
N LYS A 129 -13.79 -41.23 -10.21
CA LYS A 129 -13.63 -41.74 -8.85
C LYS A 129 -13.90 -43.24 -8.90
N MET A 130 -12.84 -44.02 -8.71
CA MET A 130 -12.81 -45.47 -8.93
C MET A 130 -13.30 -46.25 -7.73
N MET A 131 -13.18 -45.69 -6.52
CA MET A 131 -13.62 -46.36 -5.30
C MET A 131 -14.53 -45.47 -4.47
N ASN A 132 -15.46 -46.10 -3.76
CA ASN A 132 -16.19 -45.48 -2.68
C ASN A 132 -16.18 -46.38 -1.47
N ILE A 133 -15.64 -45.91 -0.35
CA ILE A 133 -15.61 -46.66 0.91
C ILE A 133 -16.77 -46.19 1.76
N ILE A 134 -17.69 -47.11 2.04
CA ILE A 134 -19.01 -46.79 2.61
C ILE A 134 -19.02 -47.05 4.11
N ILE A 135 -18.33 -48.10 4.57
CA ILE A 135 -18.31 -48.50 5.98
C ILE A 135 -16.86 -48.45 6.46
N PRO A 136 -16.56 -47.67 7.52
CA PRO A 136 -15.21 -47.60 8.10
C PRO A 136 -14.77 -48.96 8.61
N SER A 137 -13.46 -49.19 8.62
CA SER A 137 -12.93 -50.31 9.36
C SER A 137 -13.05 -50.05 10.86
N GLN A 138 -13.76 -50.96 11.54
CA GLN A 138 -13.97 -51.00 12.99
C GLN A 138 -13.17 -52.16 13.61
N ASP A 139 -12.82 -52.03 14.90
CA ASP A 139 -12.15 -53.06 15.73
C ASP A 139 -10.75 -53.51 15.29
N LEU A 140 -9.98 -52.65 14.63
CA LEU A 140 -8.67 -53.02 14.06
C LEU A 140 -7.52 -53.10 15.08
N ASP A 141 -7.68 -52.43 16.21
CA ASP A 141 -6.85 -52.52 17.41
C ASP A 141 -6.84 -53.94 18.02
N LYS A 142 -7.81 -54.80 17.65
CA LYS A 142 -7.89 -56.22 18.02
C LYS A 142 -7.51 -57.18 16.88
N ILE A 143 -7.19 -56.65 15.69
CA ILE A 143 -6.92 -57.44 14.50
C ILE A 143 -5.41 -57.44 14.24
N SER A 144 -4.80 -58.62 14.29
CA SER A 144 -3.45 -58.83 13.82
C SER A 144 -3.41 -59.08 12.31
N ASP A 145 -2.33 -58.68 11.64
CA ASP A 145 -2.07 -59.11 10.26
C ASP A 145 -1.96 -60.65 10.18
N ILE A 146 -1.82 -61.21 8.97
CA ILE A 146 -1.64 -62.66 8.77
C ILE A 146 -0.40 -63.25 9.49
N HIS A 147 0.49 -62.40 10.04
CA HIS A 147 1.68 -62.78 10.81
C HIS A 147 1.56 -62.46 12.32
N GLY A 148 0.39 -62.01 12.81
CA GLY A 148 0.21 -61.73 14.25
C GLY A 148 0.61 -60.32 14.72
N ARG A 149 1.00 -59.40 13.82
CA ARG A 149 1.45 -58.04 14.18
C ARG A 149 0.29 -57.04 14.26
N THR A 150 0.34 -56.10 15.20
CA THR A 150 -0.61 -54.98 15.30
C THR A 150 -0.50 -54.06 14.09
N LEU A 151 -1.65 -53.66 13.56
CA LEU A 151 -1.74 -52.81 12.38
C LEU A 151 -1.23 -51.39 12.72
N ARG A 152 -0.52 -50.75 11.78
CA ARG A 152 -0.09 -49.33 11.91
C ARG A 152 -0.82 -48.41 10.93
N TYR A 153 -1.17 -48.95 9.75
CA TYR A 153 -1.84 -48.27 8.65
C TYR A 153 -2.87 -49.19 7.97
N LEU A 154 -3.95 -48.63 7.40
CA LEU A 154 -4.91 -49.39 6.57
C LEU A 154 -4.34 -49.70 5.19
N ILE A 155 -3.61 -48.75 4.59
CA ILE A 155 -2.87 -48.93 3.36
C ILE A 155 -1.41 -48.57 3.63
N SER A 156 -0.48 -49.47 3.30
CA SER A 156 0.96 -49.16 3.28
C SER A 156 1.55 -49.50 1.92
N ASN A 157 2.18 -48.51 1.28
CA ASN A 157 3.00 -48.69 0.09
C ASN A 157 4.48 -48.46 0.43
N GLU A 158 5.27 -49.53 0.38
CA GLU A 158 6.72 -49.56 0.52
C GLU A 158 7.42 -49.90 -0.81
N GLY A 159 6.65 -50.39 -1.80
CA GLY A 159 7.10 -50.71 -3.16
C GLY A 159 6.60 -49.72 -4.21
N GLU A 160 6.26 -50.21 -5.40
CA GLU A 160 5.88 -49.38 -6.55
C GLU A 160 4.44 -49.65 -7.02
N LEU A 161 3.67 -48.56 -7.23
CA LEU A 161 2.43 -48.54 -8.00
C LEU A 161 2.67 -47.69 -9.26
N ARG A 162 2.54 -48.27 -10.46
CA ARG A 162 2.85 -47.62 -11.74
C ARG A 162 1.73 -47.75 -12.78
N ALA A 163 1.12 -46.63 -13.18
CA ALA A 163 0.08 -46.56 -14.21
C ALA A 163 0.34 -45.41 -15.21
N GLN A 164 1.30 -45.59 -16.10
CA GLN A 164 1.68 -44.55 -17.09
C GLN A 164 0.51 -44.21 -18.02
N GLY A 165 0.19 -42.92 -18.15
CA GLY A 165 -1.00 -42.40 -18.86
C GLY A 165 -2.33 -42.91 -18.29
N GLY A 166 -2.31 -43.44 -17.08
CA GLY A 166 -3.43 -44.07 -16.38
C GLY A 166 -3.79 -43.35 -15.08
N ILE A 167 -4.55 -44.03 -14.23
CA ILE A 167 -5.04 -43.47 -12.95
C ILE A 167 -4.67 -44.38 -11.79
N ILE A 168 -4.16 -43.81 -10.70
CA ILE A 168 -3.95 -44.50 -9.42
C ILE A 168 -4.86 -43.86 -8.37
N GLU A 169 -5.64 -44.66 -7.66
CA GLU A 169 -6.45 -44.21 -6.53
C GLU A 169 -6.20 -45.07 -5.30
N LEU A 170 -5.81 -44.44 -4.19
CA LEU A 170 -5.74 -45.03 -2.86
C LEU A 170 -6.88 -44.43 -2.04
N SER A 171 -7.69 -45.28 -1.42
CA SER A 171 -8.77 -44.83 -0.54
C SER A 171 -8.82 -45.66 0.73
N ALA A 172 -8.93 -45.01 1.88
CA ALA A 172 -9.10 -45.67 3.18
C ALA A 172 -10.04 -44.91 4.10
N LEU A 173 -10.92 -45.60 4.82
CA LEU A 173 -11.83 -44.99 5.80
C LEU A 173 -11.70 -45.70 7.15
N ALA A 174 -11.24 -44.98 8.17
CA ALA A 174 -11.12 -45.47 9.55
C ALA A 174 -12.32 -45.02 10.40
N ALA A 175 -12.62 -45.75 11.48
CA ALA A 175 -13.57 -45.29 12.50
C ALA A 175 -12.99 -44.13 13.33
N ASN A 176 -13.84 -43.20 13.78
CA ASN A 176 -13.45 -41.92 14.43
C ASN A 176 -12.50 -42.07 15.64
N ASN A 177 -12.55 -43.19 16.37
CA ASN A 177 -11.79 -43.39 17.61
C ASN A 177 -10.49 -44.22 17.43
N LEU A 178 -10.11 -44.56 16.20
CA LEU A 178 -8.89 -45.32 15.94
C LEU A 178 -7.67 -44.39 15.92
N LYS A 179 -6.68 -44.66 16.78
CA LYS A 179 -5.39 -43.93 16.84
C LYS A 179 -4.41 -44.28 15.70
N MET A 180 -4.81 -45.11 14.74
CA MET A 180 -3.94 -45.60 13.67
C MET A 180 -3.87 -44.62 12.50
N GLY A 181 -2.78 -44.72 11.71
CA GLY A 181 -2.75 -44.06 10.41
C GLY A 181 -3.67 -44.74 9.40
N THR A 182 -4.13 -44.02 8.39
CA THR A 182 -4.97 -44.57 7.31
C THR A 182 -4.12 -45.00 6.13
N ILE A 183 -3.33 -44.09 5.57
CA ILE A 183 -2.52 -44.33 4.39
C ILE A 183 -1.07 -43.96 4.68
N ASN A 184 -0.15 -44.85 4.33
CA ASN A 184 1.29 -44.64 4.39
C ASN A 184 1.92 -44.90 3.02
N ASN A 185 2.65 -43.91 2.48
CA ASN A 185 3.65 -44.14 1.45
C ASN A 185 5.02 -43.98 2.10
N ALA A 186 5.77 -45.07 2.25
CA ALA A 186 7.06 -45.06 2.94
C ALA A 186 8.14 -44.30 2.14
N ASP A 187 9.31 -44.08 2.75
CA ASP A 187 10.45 -43.41 2.09
C ASP A 187 10.90 -44.14 0.81
N THR A 188 10.77 -45.47 0.76
CA THR A 188 11.05 -46.29 -0.42
C THR A 188 9.86 -46.40 -1.38
N GLY A 189 8.67 -45.98 -0.96
CA GLY A 189 7.42 -46.12 -1.69
C GLY A 189 7.32 -45.16 -2.88
N SER A 190 6.90 -45.70 -4.03
CA SER A 190 6.69 -44.92 -5.26
C SER A 190 5.27 -45.09 -5.81
N ILE A 191 4.62 -43.97 -6.14
CA ILE A 191 3.30 -43.92 -6.80
C ILE A 191 3.45 -43.10 -8.09
N ILE A 192 3.42 -43.76 -9.24
CA ILE A 192 3.84 -43.19 -10.53
C ILE A 192 2.74 -43.32 -11.58
N ALA A 193 2.17 -42.20 -12.00
CA ALA A 193 1.25 -42.09 -13.12
C ALA A 193 1.74 -41.01 -14.11
N THR A 194 2.99 -41.14 -14.57
CA THR A 194 3.56 -40.21 -15.57
C THR A 194 2.76 -40.24 -16.88
N GLY A 195 2.77 -39.15 -17.63
CA GLY A 195 2.14 -39.08 -18.96
C GLY A 195 2.62 -40.17 -19.92
N TYR A 196 1.75 -40.57 -20.86
CA TYR A 196 2.10 -41.45 -21.97
C TYR A 196 1.38 -41.01 -23.25
N HIS A 197 2.15 -40.52 -24.23
CA HIS A 197 1.62 -39.74 -25.35
C HIS A 197 0.64 -38.66 -24.83
N ARG A 198 -0.51 -38.47 -25.49
CA ARG A 198 -1.50 -37.44 -25.13
C ARG A 198 -2.29 -37.72 -23.85
N ASN A 199 -2.06 -38.83 -23.16
CA ASN A 199 -2.76 -39.16 -21.91
C ASN A 199 -1.92 -38.73 -20.71
N SER A 200 -2.34 -37.69 -20.01
CA SER A 200 -1.78 -37.30 -18.71
C SER A 200 -2.30 -38.22 -17.63
N GLY A 201 -1.45 -38.61 -16.68
CA GLY A 201 -1.89 -39.47 -15.58
C GLY A 201 -2.50 -38.72 -14.41
N LYS A 202 -3.13 -39.48 -13.52
CA LYS A 202 -3.83 -38.96 -12.34
C LYS A 202 -3.54 -39.81 -11.11
N ILE A 203 -3.25 -39.16 -9.98
CA ILE A 203 -3.13 -39.82 -8.67
C ILE A 203 -4.15 -39.21 -7.72
N THR A 204 -4.88 -40.04 -7.00
CA THR A 204 -5.79 -39.61 -5.93
C THR A 204 -5.52 -40.44 -4.68
N ILE A 205 -5.21 -39.77 -3.56
CA ILE A 205 -5.02 -40.40 -2.26
C ILE A 205 -6.05 -39.77 -1.32
N SER A 206 -7.00 -40.56 -0.85
CA SER A 206 -8.10 -40.08 -0.04
C SER A 206 -8.22 -40.88 1.24
N SER A 207 -8.32 -40.19 2.37
CA SER A 207 -8.74 -40.83 3.61
C SER A 207 -9.83 -40.03 4.30
N GLN A 208 -10.57 -40.72 5.15
CA GLN A 208 -11.53 -40.12 6.06
C GLN A 208 -11.21 -40.64 7.45
N ASN A 209 -11.08 -39.73 8.42
CA ASN A 209 -10.57 -40.00 9.76
C ASN A 209 -9.10 -40.45 9.77
N GLY A 210 -8.41 -40.25 10.90
CA GLY A 210 -7.02 -40.67 11.09
C GLY A 210 -5.96 -39.85 10.35
N ARG A 211 -4.76 -40.43 10.23
CA ARG A 211 -3.53 -39.75 9.77
C ARG A 211 -2.99 -40.36 8.47
N GLN A 212 -2.67 -39.52 7.48
CA GLN A 212 -1.91 -39.92 6.30
C GLN A 212 -0.43 -39.53 6.43
N ASN A 213 0.46 -40.47 6.14
CA ASN A 213 1.90 -40.26 6.08
C ASN A 213 2.37 -40.46 4.65
N LEU A 214 2.84 -39.39 4.02
CA LEU A 214 3.30 -39.43 2.64
C LEU A 214 4.78 -39.13 2.62
N SER A 215 5.59 -40.10 2.21
CA SER A 215 7.02 -39.97 1.99
C SER A 215 7.37 -40.52 0.61
N GLY A 216 8.63 -40.76 0.30
CA GLY A 216 9.03 -41.32 -1.01
C GLY A 216 8.60 -40.47 -2.20
N ARG A 217 8.24 -41.11 -3.32
CA ARG A 217 7.96 -40.43 -4.61
C ARG A 217 6.49 -40.56 -5.03
N ILE A 218 5.89 -39.45 -5.44
CA ILE A 218 4.58 -39.37 -6.09
C ILE A 218 4.76 -38.59 -7.39
N ASP A 219 4.42 -39.17 -8.55
CA ASP A 219 4.82 -38.58 -9.83
C ASP A 219 3.75 -38.71 -10.92
N VAL A 220 3.32 -37.58 -11.47
CA VAL A 220 2.41 -37.44 -12.62
C VAL A 220 3.04 -36.65 -13.77
N SER A 221 4.36 -36.49 -13.75
CA SER A 221 5.12 -35.71 -14.74
C SER A 221 4.96 -36.26 -16.15
N ASN A 222 5.16 -35.41 -17.15
CA ASN A 222 5.28 -35.82 -18.54
C ASN A 222 6.74 -35.67 -18.97
N ASN A 223 7.33 -36.75 -19.47
CA ASN A 223 8.72 -36.75 -19.94
C ASN A 223 8.84 -36.17 -21.37
N ASP A 224 7.73 -36.03 -22.09
CA ASP A 224 7.69 -35.31 -23.36
C ASP A 224 7.43 -33.83 -23.09
N GLU A 225 8.45 -33.01 -23.36
CA GLU A 225 8.47 -31.56 -23.20
C GLU A 225 7.38 -30.83 -24.01
N LYS A 226 6.70 -31.53 -24.93
CA LYS A 226 5.60 -30.99 -25.74
C LYS A 226 4.21 -31.28 -25.17
N LEU A 227 4.12 -31.98 -24.05
CA LEU A 227 2.85 -32.42 -23.49
C LEU A 227 2.64 -31.93 -22.06
N PRO A 228 1.39 -31.59 -21.69
CA PRO A 228 1.08 -31.13 -20.33
C PRO A 228 1.24 -32.27 -19.31
N SER A 229 1.53 -31.87 -18.07
CA SER A 229 1.62 -32.80 -16.96
C SER A 229 0.25 -33.28 -16.45
N GLY A 230 0.27 -34.19 -15.47
CA GLY A 230 -0.92 -34.77 -14.84
C GLY A 230 -1.41 -34.05 -13.58
N TYR A 231 -2.20 -34.78 -12.79
CA TYR A 231 -2.90 -34.25 -11.62
C TYR A 231 -2.72 -35.13 -10.38
N VAL A 232 -2.35 -34.53 -9.24
CA VAL A 232 -2.33 -35.17 -7.91
C VAL A 232 -3.38 -34.53 -7.00
N SER A 233 -4.19 -35.36 -6.36
CA SER A 233 -5.12 -34.94 -5.29
C SER A 233 -4.93 -35.78 -4.05
N ILE A 234 -4.61 -35.15 -2.94
CA ILE A 234 -4.48 -35.76 -1.62
C ILE A 234 -5.50 -35.10 -0.70
N SER A 235 -6.39 -35.88 -0.09
CA SER A 235 -7.37 -35.36 0.85
C SER A 235 -7.53 -36.23 2.09
N GLY A 236 -7.64 -35.62 3.27
CA GLY A 236 -7.72 -36.34 4.54
C GLY A 236 -8.02 -35.46 5.73
N ASP A 237 -8.14 -36.05 6.92
CA ASP A 237 -8.31 -35.29 8.16
C ASP A 237 -6.98 -34.69 8.62
N ASN A 238 -5.95 -35.53 8.76
CA ASN A 238 -4.58 -35.10 9.04
C ASN A 238 -3.62 -35.60 7.95
N ILE A 239 -2.83 -34.71 7.37
CA ILE A 239 -1.85 -35.02 6.31
C ILE A 239 -0.46 -34.60 6.77
N TYR A 240 0.48 -35.55 6.76
CA TYR A 240 1.90 -35.31 6.99
C TYR A 240 2.64 -35.63 5.71
N ASN A 241 3.01 -34.60 4.96
CA ASN A 241 3.72 -34.72 3.70
C ASN A 241 5.23 -34.50 3.89
N LYS A 242 6.02 -35.52 3.62
CA LYS A 242 7.49 -35.52 3.46
C LYS A 242 7.91 -36.01 2.07
N SER A 243 6.94 -36.25 1.20
CA SER A 243 7.19 -36.85 -0.11
C SER A 243 7.75 -35.84 -1.11
N ARG A 244 8.36 -36.36 -2.17
CA ARG A 244 8.60 -35.62 -3.40
C ARG A 244 7.43 -35.87 -4.35
N ILE A 245 6.61 -34.84 -4.56
CA ILE A 245 5.49 -34.84 -5.48
C ILE A 245 5.89 -34.07 -6.74
N SER A 246 5.84 -34.71 -7.91
CA SER A 246 6.21 -34.07 -9.18
C SER A 246 5.08 -34.13 -10.21
N ALA A 247 4.80 -32.98 -10.81
CA ALA A 247 3.82 -32.76 -11.87
C ALA A 247 4.43 -31.83 -12.94
N ASN A 248 5.63 -32.16 -13.40
CA ASN A 248 6.36 -31.35 -14.39
C ASN A 248 5.93 -31.69 -15.83
N GLY A 249 5.99 -30.75 -16.77
CA GLY A 249 5.65 -30.99 -18.19
C GLY A 249 5.80 -29.74 -19.07
N MET A 250 5.24 -29.72 -20.30
CA MET A 250 5.23 -28.51 -21.15
C MET A 250 4.53 -27.34 -20.44
N ASN A 251 3.35 -27.63 -19.90
CA ASN A 251 2.71 -26.85 -18.86
C ASN A 251 2.77 -27.68 -17.58
N GLY A 252 3.13 -27.02 -16.48
CA GLY A 252 3.10 -27.65 -15.16
C GLY A 252 1.71 -28.18 -14.85
N GLY A 253 1.67 -29.29 -14.12
CA GLY A 253 0.43 -29.96 -13.73
C GLY A 253 -0.19 -29.32 -12.51
N LYS A 254 -1.10 -30.07 -11.88
CA LYS A 254 -1.82 -29.57 -10.70
C LYS A 254 -1.65 -30.51 -9.52
N VAL A 255 -1.31 -29.95 -8.36
CA VAL A 255 -1.16 -30.70 -7.11
C VAL A 255 -2.06 -30.06 -6.05
N LYS A 256 -2.94 -30.85 -5.44
CA LYS A 256 -3.78 -30.42 -4.31
C LYS A 256 -3.56 -31.30 -3.09
N LEU A 257 -3.29 -30.69 -1.94
CA LEU A 257 -3.34 -31.31 -0.62
C LEU A 257 -4.43 -30.60 0.19
N LEU A 258 -5.43 -31.34 0.66
CA LEU A 258 -6.62 -30.82 1.33
C LEU A 258 -6.83 -31.54 2.67
N SER A 259 -6.57 -30.86 3.77
CA SER A 259 -6.78 -31.36 5.13
C SER A 259 -8.03 -30.74 5.75
N LYS A 260 -8.72 -31.48 6.64
CA LYS A 260 -9.77 -30.90 7.49
C LYS A 260 -9.24 -30.30 8.79
N ASN A 261 -8.19 -30.90 9.38
CA ASN A 261 -7.69 -30.52 10.70
C ASN A 261 -6.24 -30.02 10.61
N LEU A 262 -5.30 -30.92 10.36
CA LEU A 262 -3.87 -30.61 10.38
C LEU A 262 -3.18 -31.03 9.09
N LEU A 263 -2.55 -30.06 8.43
CA LEU A 263 -1.61 -30.31 7.34
C LEU A 263 -0.21 -29.90 7.78
N ILE A 264 0.74 -30.84 7.76
CA ILE A 264 2.16 -30.55 7.88
C ILE A 264 2.84 -30.83 6.55
N ASN A 265 3.44 -29.81 5.94
CA ASN A 265 4.24 -29.91 4.74
C ASN A 265 5.74 -29.75 5.06
N ASP A 266 6.46 -30.86 5.01
CA ASP A 266 7.92 -30.98 5.20
C ASP A 266 8.59 -31.55 3.94
N GLY A 267 7.82 -31.69 2.84
CA GLY A 267 8.22 -32.29 1.58
C GLY A 267 8.39 -31.29 0.43
N GLN A 268 8.64 -31.82 -0.76
CA GLN A 268 8.84 -31.06 -2.00
C GLN A 268 7.68 -31.31 -2.97
N ILE A 269 7.07 -30.25 -3.48
CA ILE A 269 6.00 -30.30 -4.48
C ILE A 269 6.44 -29.47 -5.69
N GLU A 270 6.54 -30.10 -6.85
CA GLU A 270 6.97 -29.48 -8.10
C GLU A 270 5.87 -29.58 -9.15
N ALA A 271 5.53 -28.48 -9.78
CA ALA A 271 4.64 -28.38 -10.92
C ALA A 271 5.26 -27.45 -11.97
N ASN A 272 6.50 -27.71 -12.37
CA ASN A 272 7.24 -26.86 -13.29
C ASN A 272 6.76 -27.04 -14.74
N GLY A 273 6.76 -25.95 -15.50
CA GLY A 273 6.46 -25.95 -16.92
C GLY A 273 7.58 -25.34 -17.76
N ILE A 274 7.63 -25.70 -19.05
CA ILE A 274 8.44 -24.97 -20.03
C ILE A 274 7.69 -23.70 -20.45
N ASN A 275 6.45 -23.83 -20.93
CA ASN A 275 5.66 -22.66 -21.34
C ASN A 275 5.09 -21.93 -20.12
N LYS A 276 4.45 -22.66 -19.21
CA LYS A 276 3.83 -22.08 -18.02
C LYS A 276 3.92 -23.01 -16.82
N GLY A 277 4.30 -22.48 -15.67
CA GLY A 277 4.22 -23.18 -14.39
C GLY A 277 2.79 -23.66 -14.06
N GLY A 278 2.72 -24.71 -13.25
CA GLY A 278 1.47 -25.36 -12.84
C GLY A 278 0.80 -24.70 -11.64
N GLU A 279 -0.08 -25.44 -10.99
CA GLU A 279 -0.86 -24.97 -9.84
C GLU A 279 -0.65 -25.90 -8.63
N ILE A 280 -0.20 -25.32 -7.53
CA ILE A 280 -0.02 -26.02 -6.25
C ILE A 280 -0.97 -25.42 -5.22
N ILE A 281 -1.82 -26.26 -4.62
CA ILE A 281 -2.76 -25.86 -3.57
C ILE A 281 -2.52 -26.72 -2.33
N VAL A 282 -2.19 -26.09 -1.22
CA VAL A 282 -1.99 -26.73 0.09
C VAL A 282 -2.92 -26.08 1.08
N MET A 283 -3.98 -26.78 1.49
CA MET A 283 -5.02 -26.18 2.33
C MET A 283 -5.43 -27.05 3.50
N SER A 284 -5.75 -26.42 4.63
CA SER A 284 -6.37 -27.03 5.78
C SER A 284 -7.66 -26.28 6.16
N GLU A 285 -8.71 -26.98 6.57
CA GLU A 285 -9.88 -26.32 7.14
C GLU A 285 -9.66 -25.82 8.58
N ASP A 286 -8.49 -26.07 9.18
CA ASP A 286 -8.14 -25.60 10.52
C ASP A 286 -6.70 -25.07 10.57
N THR A 287 -5.69 -25.95 10.63
CA THR A 287 -4.28 -25.56 10.80
C THR A 287 -3.34 -26.11 9.72
N LEU A 288 -2.41 -25.28 9.25
CA LEU A 288 -1.34 -25.61 8.30
C LEU A 288 0.03 -25.19 8.86
N PHE A 289 0.98 -26.12 8.84
CA PHE A 289 2.40 -25.86 9.12
C PHE A 289 3.26 -26.29 7.94
N SER A 290 4.09 -25.38 7.43
CA SER A 290 5.20 -25.72 6.56
C SER A 290 6.51 -25.63 7.35
N SER A 291 7.43 -26.57 7.15
CA SER A 291 8.77 -26.49 7.74
C SER A 291 9.71 -25.68 6.83
N VAL A 292 10.89 -25.31 7.34
CA VAL A 292 11.96 -24.71 6.52
C VAL A 292 12.47 -25.62 5.38
N LYS A 293 12.17 -26.93 5.42
CA LYS A 293 12.50 -27.89 4.36
C LYS A 293 11.46 -27.92 3.24
N SER A 294 10.26 -27.38 3.50
CA SER A 294 9.17 -27.27 2.52
C SER A 294 9.66 -26.59 1.24
N LYS A 295 9.35 -27.19 0.09
CA LYS A 295 9.59 -26.59 -1.23
C LYS A 295 8.34 -26.73 -2.08
N LEU A 296 7.71 -25.61 -2.43
CA LEU A 296 6.60 -25.55 -3.38
C LEU A 296 7.10 -24.79 -4.61
N ILE A 297 7.17 -25.45 -5.76
CA ILE A 297 7.82 -24.89 -6.96
C ILE A 297 6.91 -25.08 -8.17
N ALA A 298 6.43 -23.98 -8.75
CA ALA A 298 5.63 -23.96 -9.96
C ALA A 298 6.21 -22.94 -10.96
N LYS A 299 7.50 -23.10 -11.30
CA LYS A 299 8.22 -22.23 -12.24
C LYS A 299 7.79 -22.47 -13.68
N GLY A 300 7.95 -21.46 -14.53
CA GLY A 300 7.83 -21.58 -15.98
C GLY A 300 9.01 -20.94 -16.70
N ASP A 301 9.42 -21.42 -17.88
CA ASP A 301 10.34 -20.61 -18.70
C ASP A 301 9.58 -19.42 -19.32
N GLY A 302 8.37 -19.64 -19.83
CA GLY A 302 7.52 -18.58 -20.38
C GLY A 302 6.84 -17.73 -19.29
N ASN A 303 5.96 -18.31 -18.48
CA ASN A 303 5.29 -17.61 -17.37
C ASN A 303 5.24 -18.46 -16.10
N GLY A 304 5.31 -17.81 -14.95
CA GLY A 304 5.16 -18.47 -13.65
C GLY A 304 3.79 -19.13 -13.48
N GLY A 305 3.75 -20.13 -12.60
CA GLY A 305 2.53 -20.82 -12.18
C GLY A 305 1.83 -20.13 -11.01
N SER A 306 1.11 -20.90 -10.20
CA SER A 306 0.51 -20.41 -8.97
C SER A 306 0.69 -21.35 -7.78
N ILE A 307 0.89 -20.77 -6.60
CA ILE A 307 0.95 -21.47 -5.33
C ILE A 307 -0.07 -20.82 -4.38
N LYS A 308 -0.92 -21.65 -3.76
CA LYS A 308 -1.83 -21.21 -2.68
C LYS A 308 -1.59 -22.04 -1.43
N THR A 309 -1.30 -21.35 -0.33
CA THR A 309 -1.35 -21.92 1.03
C THR A 309 -2.53 -21.31 1.79
N SER A 310 -3.34 -22.14 2.43
CA SER A 310 -4.56 -21.66 3.10
C SER A 310 -4.86 -22.48 4.36
N ALA A 311 -5.20 -21.81 5.46
CA ALA A 311 -5.78 -22.46 6.62
C ALA A 311 -6.82 -21.58 7.27
N LYS A 312 -7.99 -22.11 7.68
CA LYS A 312 -9.03 -21.24 8.26
C LYS A 312 -8.58 -20.57 9.56
N GLN A 313 -7.78 -21.23 10.40
CA GLN A 313 -7.32 -20.69 11.68
C GLN A 313 -5.86 -20.21 11.62
N ILE A 314 -4.91 -21.12 11.44
CA ILE A 314 -3.48 -20.81 11.53
C ILE A 314 -2.77 -21.33 10.28
N ASN A 315 -2.15 -20.42 9.54
CA ASN A 315 -1.26 -20.73 8.43
C ASN A 315 0.16 -20.24 8.75
N LEU A 316 1.02 -21.16 9.17
CA LEU A 316 2.45 -20.92 9.34
C LEU A 316 3.17 -21.44 8.10
N THR A 317 3.67 -20.51 7.30
CA THR A 317 4.42 -20.79 6.08
C THR A 317 5.91 -20.54 6.29
N SER A 318 6.72 -21.50 5.85
CA SER A 318 8.19 -21.50 5.91
C SER A 318 8.75 -22.20 4.67
N GLY A 319 10.05 -22.07 4.45
CA GLY A 319 10.74 -22.72 3.32
C GLY A 319 10.51 -21.98 2.01
N LEU A 320 10.73 -22.65 0.87
CA LEU A 320 10.73 -22.02 -0.45
C LEU A 320 9.37 -22.15 -1.14
N LEU A 321 8.77 -21.04 -1.53
CA LEU A 321 7.65 -20.97 -2.48
C LEU A 321 8.13 -20.20 -3.71
N SER A 322 8.15 -20.84 -4.89
CA SER A 322 8.68 -20.20 -6.08
C SER A 322 7.83 -20.43 -7.33
N VAL A 323 7.45 -19.32 -7.96
CA VAL A 323 6.68 -19.23 -9.21
C VAL A 323 7.39 -18.37 -10.24
N ASP A 324 8.74 -18.40 -10.22
CA ASP A 324 9.57 -17.59 -11.11
C ASP A 324 9.31 -17.89 -12.59
N SER A 325 9.57 -16.88 -13.42
CA SER A 325 9.69 -17.00 -14.87
C SER A 325 11.07 -16.60 -15.38
N ARG A 326 11.62 -17.38 -16.31
CA ARG A 326 12.92 -17.10 -16.93
C ARG A 326 12.84 -16.11 -18.09
N LEU A 327 11.77 -16.11 -18.87
CA LEU A 327 11.64 -15.32 -20.11
C LEU A 327 10.49 -14.31 -20.07
N GLY A 328 9.41 -14.59 -19.33
CA GLY A 328 8.22 -13.74 -19.26
C GLY A 328 7.92 -13.26 -17.84
N SER A 329 6.65 -13.35 -17.44
CA SER A 329 6.17 -12.79 -16.17
C SER A 329 6.23 -13.81 -15.03
N GLY A 330 6.59 -13.34 -13.83
CA GLY A 330 6.47 -14.13 -12.60
C GLY A 330 5.02 -14.54 -12.32
N GLY A 331 4.84 -15.57 -11.49
CA GLY A 331 3.53 -16.16 -11.18
C GLY A 331 2.82 -15.54 -9.97
N LEU A 332 1.90 -16.29 -9.39
CA LEU A 332 1.09 -15.87 -8.23
C LEU A 332 1.39 -16.71 -6.98
N ILE A 333 1.57 -16.06 -5.83
CA ILE A 333 1.60 -16.71 -4.52
C ILE A 333 0.51 -16.09 -3.62
N ASP A 334 -0.40 -16.93 -3.13
CA ASP A 334 -1.43 -16.56 -2.15
C ASP A 334 -1.21 -17.28 -0.82
N ILE A 335 -1.20 -16.54 0.28
CA ILE A 335 -1.07 -17.05 1.65
C ILE A 335 -2.19 -16.47 2.50
N GLU A 336 -3.15 -17.32 2.91
CA GLU A 336 -4.33 -16.87 3.66
C GLU A 336 -4.59 -17.69 4.91
N GLY A 337 -5.29 -17.06 5.85
CA GLY A 337 -5.85 -17.66 7.05
C GLY A 337 -6.22 -16.60 8.07
N LYS A 338 -6.93 -16.98 9.14
CA LYS A 338 -7.27 -16.04 10.22
C LYS A 338 -6.00 -15.47 10.88
N LYS A 339 -4.98 -16.30 11.08
CA LYS A 339 -3.62 -15.89 11.48
C LYS A 339 -2.62 -16.42 10.47
N VAL A 340 -1.83 -15.51 9.90
CA VAL A 340 -0.77 -15.82 8.93
C VAL A 340 0.58 -15.47 9.56
N ALA A 341 1.52 -16.42 9.50
CA ALA A 341 2.90 -16.19 9.90
C ALA A 341 3.86 -16.70 8.82
N LEU A 342 4.76 -15.82 8.38
CA LEU A 342 5.92 -16.17 7.56
C LEU A 342 7.13 -16.27 8.48
N LEU A 343 7.67 -17.48 8.61
CA LEU A 343 8.84 -17.77 9.45
C LEU A 343 9.93 -18.40 8.59
N ASN A 344 11.03 -17.68 8.34
CA ASN A 344 12.07 -18.13 7.41
C ASN A 344 11.47 -18.64 6.08
N ALA A 345 10.55 -17.85 5.54
CA ALA A 345 9.87 -18.13 4.28
C ALA A 345 10.58 -17.37 3.14
N ASN A 346 10.89 -18.08 2.05
CA ASN A 346 11.45 -17.49 0.85
C ASN A 346 10.41 -17.55 -0.25
N LEU A 347 9.74 -16.43 -0.51
CA LEU A 347 8.70 -16.31 -1.53
C LEU A 347 9.30 -15.63 -2.77
N SER A 348 9.25 -16.30 -3.93
CA SER A 348 9.85 -15.78 -5.16
C SER A 348 8.87 -15.88 -6.32
N ALA A 349 8.58 -14.74 -6.91
CA ALA A 349 7.78 -14.59 -8.12
C ALA A 349 8.52 -13.70 -9.12
N LYS A 350 9.83 -13.90 -9.28
CA LYS A 350 10.63 -13.14 -10.25
C LYS A 350 10.17 -13.36 -11.67
N GLY A 351 10.36 -12.35 -12.52
CA GLY A 351 10.23 -12.52 -13.97
C GLY A 351 11.30 -11.78 -14.74
N ASN A 352 11.41 -12.08 -16.03
CA ASN A 352 12.31 -11.32 -16.91
C ASN A 352 11.63 -10.08 -17.48
N GLN A 353 10.35 -10.20 -17.89
CA GLN A 353 9.55 -9.10 -18.43
C GLN A 353 8.73 -8.36 -17.36
N MET A 354 8.26 -9.08 -16.34
CA MET A 354 7.52 -8.50 -15.23
C MET A 354 7.63 -9.40 -14.00
N GLY A 355 7.80 -8.84 -12.81
CA GLY A 355 7.62 -9.58 -11.56
C GLY A 355 6.17 -10.07 -11.39
N GLY A 356 5.98 -11.10 -10.58
CA GLY A 356 4.69 -11.69 -10.28
C GLY A 356 3.93 -10.98 -9.16
N ASN A 357 2.89 -11.64 -8.63
CA ASN A 357 2.08 -11.12 -7.53
C ASN A 357 2.18 -12.02 -6.30
N ILE A 358 2.41 -11.44 -5.13
CA ILE A 358 2.47 -12.13 -3.84
C ILE A 358 1.51 -11.45 -2.87
N ARG A 359 0.51 -12.20 -2.37
CA ARG A 359 -0.51 -11.71 -1.45
C ARG A 359 -0.46 -12.49 -0.14
N VAL A 360 -0.16 -11.80 0.95
CA VAL A 360 0.01 -12.36 2.30
C VAL A 360 -1.02 -11.72 3.22
N GLY A 361 -1.98 -12.53 3.66
CA GLY A 361 -3.00 -12.11 4.60
C GLY A 361 -4.15 -11.28 4.00
N GLY A 362 -4.03 -10.71 2.80
CA GLY A 362 -5.15 -9.96 2.19
C GLY A 362 -4.94 -9.58 0.74
N GLU A 363 -5.98 -8.98 0.15
CA GLU A 363 -5.89 -8.27 -1.12
C GLU A 363 -5.44 -6.83 -0.88
N PHE A 364 -5.13 -6.11 -1.97
CA PHE A 364 -4.87 -4.67 -1.91
C PHE A 364 -5.97 -3.96 -1.11
N GLN A 365 -5.57 -3.20 -0.08
CA GLN A 365 -6.47 -2.53 0.87
C GLN A 365 -7.58 -3.44 1.45
N GLY A 366 -7.26 -4.72 1.67
CA GLY A 366 -8.21 -5.71 2.19
C GLY A 366 -9.32 -6.11 1.20
N GLY A 367 -9.12 -5.87 -0.09
CA GLY A 367 -10.06 -6.27 -1.15
C GLY A 367 -11.18 -5.26 -1.42
N LYS A 368 -11.07 -4.06 -0.84
CA LYS A 368 -11.97 -2.95 -1.15
C LYS A 368 -11.42 -2.25 -2.39
N ARG A 369 -12.12 -2.39 -3.53
CA ARG A 369 -11.86 -1.51 -4.67
C ARG A 369 -12.47 -0.16 -4.36
N GLN A 370 -11.62 0.82 -4.10
CA GLN A 370 -12.08 2.17 -3.85
C GLN A 370 -12.38 2.89 -5.17
N ASN A 371 -13.39 3.76 -5.19
CA ASN A 371 -13.72 4.55 -6.39
C ASN A 371 -12.66 5.61 -6.73
N TYR A 372 -11.77 5.90 -5.77
CA TYR A 372 -10.73 6.93 -5.87
C TYR A 372 -9.32 6.37 -5.69
N THR A 373 -9.12 5.04 -5.73
CA THR A 373 -7.78 4.48 -5.92
C THR A 373 -7.19 5.10 -7.17
N THR A 374 -5.97 5.65 -7.08
CA THR A 374 -5.34 6.27 -8.25
C THR A 374 -5.24 5.24 -9.37
N ASP A 375 -5.34 5.68 -10.63
CA ASP A 375 -5.19 4.78 -11.78
C ASP A 375 -3.86 4.01 -11.72
N LYS A 376 -2.82 4.63 -11.15
CA LYS A 376 -1.50 4.04 -10.93
C LYS A 376 -1.53 2.89 -9.92
N GLU A 377 -2.11 3.09 -8.74
CA GLU A 377 -2.22 2.03 -7.70
C GLU A 377 -3.14 0.90 -8.18
N TYR A 378 -4.28 1.23 -8.77
CA TYR A 378 -5.21 0.23 -9.30
C TYR A 378 -4.54 -0.60 -10.41
N PHE A 379 -3.75 0.06 -11.27
CA PHE A 379 -2.94 -0.63 -12.26
C PHE A 379 -1.87 -1.53 -11.63
N GLY A 380 -1.10 -0.99 -10.69
CA GLY A 380 0.02 -1.69 -10.04
C GLY A 380 -0.37 -2.89 -9.18
N PHE A 381 -1.43 -2.77 -8.37
CA PHE A 381 -1.81 -3.82 -7.44
C PHE A 381 -2.88 -4.78 -7.99
N VAL A 382 -3.79 -4.30 -8.85
CA VAL A 382 -5.01 -5.05 -9.19
C VAL A 382 -5.06 -5.47 -10.66
N ASN A 383 -5.03 -4.54 -11.60
CA ASN A 383 -5.46 -4.84 -12.97
C ASN A 383 -4.39 -5.51 -13.84
N ARG A 384 -3.09 -5.32 -13.55
CA ARG A 384 -2.00 -5.82 -14.42
C ARG A 384 -1.75 -7.33 -14.35
N PHE A 385 -2.35 -8.03 -13.38
CA PHE A 385 -2.26 -9.49 -13.24
C PHE A 385 -3.49 -10.25 -13.78
N GLY A 386 -4.40 -9.54 -14.45
CA GLY A 386 -5.68 -10.10 -14.87
C GLY A 386 -6.61 -10.42 -13.69
N LYS A 387 -7.69 -11.16 -13.94
CA LYS A 387 -8.67 -11.50 -12.90
C LYS A 387 -8.10 -12.56 -11.95
N LEU A 388 -7.92 -12.20 -10.68
CA LEU A 388 -7.44 -13.09 -9.62
C LEU A 388 -8.60 -13.69 -8.79
N SER A 389 -8.31 -14.79 -8.10
CA SER A 389 -9.25 -15.37 -7.13
C SER A 389 -9.22 -14.56 -5.84
N LYS A 390 -10.38 -14.46 -5.18
CA LYS A 390 -10.48 -13.81 -3.87
C LYS A 390 -9.60 -14.54 -2.84
N ILE A 391 -8.86 -13.79 -2.05
CA ILE A 391 -8.13 -14.27 -0.88
C ILE A 391 -8.84 -13.80 0.40
N SER A 392 -8.78 -14.60 1.45
CA SER A 392 -9.39 -14.26 2.74
C SER A 392 -8.48 -13.35 3.54
N ASN A 393 -9.07 -12.27 4.06
CA ASN A 393 -8.43 -11.33 4.96
C ASN A 393 -8.06 -11.98 6.29
N ALA A 394 -6.79 -11.86 6.69
CA ALA A 394 -6.26 -12.30 7.97
C ALA A 394 -6.62 -11.30 9.06
N GLU A 395 -6.88 -11.77 10.27
CA GLU A 395 -6.93 -10.89 11.44
C GLU A 395 -5.52 -10.44 11.84
N GLN A 396 -4.53 -11.33 11.69
CA GLN A 396 -3.14 -11.08 12.07
C GLN A 396 -2.18 -11.61 11.00
N THR A 397 -1.22 -10.77 10.62
CA THR A 397 -0.14 -11.12 9.70
C THR A 397 1.21 -10.81 10.35
N TYR A 398 2.07 -11.82 10.48
CA TYR A 398 3.41 -11.70 11.02
C TYR A 398 4.45 -12.14 9.99
N VAL A 399 5.46 -11.31 9.73
CA VAL A 399 6.60 -11.62 8.85
C VAL A 399 7.89 -11.43 9.64
N ASP A 400 8.64 -12.53 9.84
CA ASP A 400 9.90 -12.48 10.58
C ASP A 400 11.06 -11.89 9.75
N ASN A 401 12.16 -11.58 10.43
CA ASN A 401 13.36 -10.98 9.83
C ASN A 401 14.16 -11.89 8.89
N ASN A 402 13.85 -13.19 8.87
CA ASN A 402 14.46 -14.17 7.98
C ASN A 402 13.60 -14.47 6.75
N SER A 403 12.41 -13.89 6.67
CA SER A 403 11.52 -14.09 5.52
C SER A 403 11.84 -13.08 4.42
N SER A 404 11.88 -13.58 3.18
CA SER A 404 12.16 -12.80 1.99
C SER A 404 11.05 -12.93 0.94
N ILE A 405 10.76 -11.83 0.27
CA ILE A 405 9.78 -11.72 -0.82
C ILE A 405 10.51 -11.11 -2.02
N ASP A 406 10.56 -11.83 -3.14
CA ASP A 406 11.21 -11.37 -4.36
C ASP A 406 10.23 -11.35 -5.52
N ILE A 407 9.85 -10.13 -5.91
CA ILE A 407 8.96 -9.81 -7.03
C ILE A 407 9.69 -8.96 -8.07
N SER A 408 11.03 -9.00 -8.10
CA SER A 408 11.82 -8.19 -9.03
C SER A 408 11.67 -8.65 -10.48
N SER A 409 12.10 -7.77 -11.39
CA SER A 409 12.32 -8.17 -12.78
C SER A 409 13.69 -7.77 -13.30
N ARG A 410 14.21 -8.55 -14.26
CA ARG A 410 15.53 -8.30 -14.85
C ARG A 410 15.51 -7.22 -15.94
N SER A 411 14.47 -7.19 -16.78
CA SER A 411 14.46 -6.37 -18.00
C SER A 411 13.17 -5.57 -18.20
N GLY A 412 12.18 -5.70 -17.31
CA GLY A 412 10.93 -4.94 -17.40
C GLY A 412 10.51 -4.38 -16.05
N SER A 413 9.23 -4.55 -15.69
CA SER A 413 8.67 -3.93 -14.49
C SER A 413 8.66 -4.85 -13.28
N GLY A 414 8.91 -4.32 -12.07
CA GLY A 414 8.73 -5.08 -10.83
C GLY A 414 7.28 -5.54 -10.63
N GLY A 415 7.09 -6.60 -9.84
CA GLY A 415 5.79 -7.20 -9.52
C GLY A 415 5.03 -6.48 -8.41
N ALA A 416 4.07 -7.15 -7.77
CA ALA A 416 3.30 -6.61 -6.64
C ALA A 416 3.39 -7.50 -5.40
N ALA A 417 3.52 -6.89 -4.23
CA ALA A 417 3.51 -7.55 -2.94
C ALA A 417 2.51 -6.83 -2.02
N VAL A 418 1.60 -7.60 -1.42
CA VAL A 418 0.62 -7.10 -0.45
C VAL A 418 0.77 -7.89 0.85
N ILE A 419 1.07 -7.18 1.95
CA ILE A 419 1.16 -7.71 3.31
C ILE A 419 0.10 -7.00 4.14
N TRP A 420 -0.96 -7.71 4.49
CA TRP A 420 -2.19 -7.06 4.97
C TRP A 420 -2.87 -7.83 6.11
N SER A 421 -3.57 -7.13 7.00
CA SER A 421 -4.45 -7.71 8.03
C SER A 421 -5.62 -6.80 8.44
N GLU A 422 -6.66 -7.37 9.05
CA GLU A 422 -7.77 -6.61 9.65
C GLU A 422 -7.39 -5.96 10.98
N ARG A 423 -6.51 -6.57 11.78
CA ARG A 423 -6.22 -6.09 13.16
C ARG A 423 -4.77 -5.72 13.39
N VAL A 424 -3.84 -6.64 13.08
CA VAL A 424 -2.41 -6.45 13.39
C VAL A 424 -1.52 -6.98 12.28
N THR A 425 -0.68 -6.10 11.75
CA THR A 425 0.44 -6.47 10.87
C THR A 425 1.75 -6.17 11.58
N ASP A 426 2.65 -7.16 11.63
CA ASP A 426 4.05 -7.02 12.02
C ASP A 426 4.93 -7.45 10.84
N TYR A 427 5.74 -6.54 10.34
CA TYR A 427 6.62 -6.79 9.21
C TYR A 427 8.08 -6.47 9.56
N ASN A 428 8.93 -7.50 9.50
CA ASN A 428 10.38 -7.37 9.70
C ASN A 428 11.20 -7.99 8.55
N GLY A 429 10.53 -8.47 7.49
CA GLY A 429 11.16 -9.23 6.40
C GLY A 429 11.89 -8.35 5.39
N SER A 430 12.33 -8.97 4.30
CA SER A 430 12.90 -8.26 3.14
C SER A 430 12.00 -8.36 1.92
N ILE A 431 11.83 -7.27 1.18
CA ILE A 431 11.17 -7.24 -0.13
C ILE A 431 12.12 -6.72 -1.19
N GLN A 432 12.24 -7.44 -2.30
CA GLN A 432 12.96 -7.01 -3.50
C GLN A 432 11.96 -6.84 -4.64
N ALA A 433 11.69 -5.60 -5.01
CA ALA A 433 10.68 -5.21 -6.00
C ALA A 433 11.23 -4.33 -7.12
N ASN A 434 12.55 -4.24 -7.29
CA ASN A 434 13.13 -3.45 -8.35
C ASN A 434 12.73 -3.93 -9.76
N GLY A 435 12.55 -2.98 -10.67
CA GLY A 435 12.40 -3.23 -12.10
C GLY A 435 13.75 -3.34 -12.80
N ARG A 436 13.78 -3.02 -14.10
CA ARG A 436 15.03 -3.03 -14.88
C ARG A 436 16.01 -1.98 -14.36
N PHE A 437 17.29 -2.32 -14.39
CA PHE A 437 18.36 -1.35 -14.26
C PHE A 437 18.63 -0.70 -15.63
N ASN A 438 18.69 0.63 -15.69
CA ASN A 438 19.07 1.38 -16.87
C ASN A 438 20.53 1.83 -16.73
N ASP A 439 21.41 1.29 -17.57
CA ASP A 439 22.85 1.62 -17.56
C ASP A 439 23.10 3.09 -17.96
N ASP A 440 22.27 3.66 -18.86
CA ASP A 440 22.44 5.03 -19.36
C ASP A 440 22.23 6.08 -18.25
N ASP A 441 21.24 5.83 -17.38
CA ASP A 441 20.89 6.70 -16.26
C ASP A 441 21.58 6.27 -14.95
N ASN A 442 22.28 5.12 -14.95
CA ASN A 442 22.79 4.42 -13.76
C ASN A 442 21.71 4.27 -12.66
N LYS A 443 20.46 3.98 -13.04
CA LYS A 443 19.28 3.98 -12.15
C LYS A 443 18.30 2.86 -12.48
N PHE A 444 17.57 2.38 -11.47
CA PHE A 444 16.43 1.49 -11.66
C PHE A 444 15.22 2.25 -12.25
N LYS A 445 14.44 1.57 -13.08
CA LYS A 445 13.19 2.07 -13.67
C LYS A 445 12.09 1.01 -13.55
N ASP A 446 10.85 1.46 -13.57
CA ASP A 446 9.66 0.60 -13.56
C ASP A 446 9.64 -0.38 -12.37
N GLY A 447 9.89 0.14 -11.16
CA GLY A 447 9.82 -0.64 -9.93
C GLY A 447 8.44 -1.23 -9.67
N GLY A 448 8.40 -2.19 -8.76
CA GLY A 448 7.19 -2.87 -8.33
C GLY A 448 6.32 -2.04 -7.39
N PHE A 449 5.25 -2.68 -6.91
CA PHE A 449 4.26 -2.08 -6.03
C PHE A 449 4.22 -2.88 -4.73
N VAL A 450 4.41 -2.22 -3.60
CA VAL A 450 4.47 -2.85 -2.28
C VAL A 450 3.48 -2.17 -1.35
N GLU A 451 2.58 -2.96 -0.76
CA GLU A 451 1.69 -2.54 0.32
C GLU A 451 2.06 -3.30 1.60
N ILE A 452 2.28 -2.57 2.69
CA ILE A 452 2.44 -3.13 4.04
C ILE A 452 1.48 -2.36 4.95
N SER A 453 0.38 -2.99 5.35
CA SER A 453 -0.72 -2.28 5.99
C SER A 453 -1.54 -3.15 6.94
N SER A 454 -2.39 -2.49 7.74
CA SER A 454 -3.44 -3.13 8.51
C SER A 454 -4.62 -2.18 8.62
N LYS A 455 -5.84 -2.70 8.58
CA LYS A 455 -7.04 -1.87 8.79
C LYS A 455 -7.09 -1.22 10.18
N GLU A 456 -6.50 -1.85 11.19
CA GLU A 456 -6.40 -1.27 12.54
C GLU A 456 -4.95 -0.87 12.85
N ASN A 457 -4.07 -1.83 13.16
CA ASN A 457 -2.72 -1.52 13.65
C ASN A 457 -1.62 -2.16 12.78
N LEU A 458 -0.89 -1.35 12.03
CA LEU A 458 0.45 -1.73 11.56
C LEU A 458 1.43 -1.48 12.72
N ARG A 459 1.74 -2.54 13.45
CA ARG A 459 2.43 -2.44 14.73
C ARG A 459 3.93 -2.31 14.57
N THR A 460 4.53 -3.09 13.65
CA THR A 460 5.94 -2.95 13.27
C THR A 460 6.10 -2.97 11.76
N VAL A 461 6.97 -2.11 11.25
CA VAL A 461 7.37 -2.09 9.85
C VAL A 461 8.85 -1.76 9.74
N ASP A 462 9.66 -2.72 9.30
CA ASP A 462 11.07 -2.52 8.98
C ASP A 462 11.24 -2.29 7.47
N LEU A 463 11.56 -1.06 7.07
CA LEU A 463 11.75 -0.70 5.67
C LEU A 463 13.21 -0.84 5.20
N THR A 464 14.17 -1.15 6.08
CA THR A 464 15.61 -1.18 5.75
C THR A 464 15.97 -2.21 4.68
N LYS A 465 15.14 -3.25 4.53
CA LYS A 465 15.32 -4.32 3.54
C LYS A 465 14.19 -4.35 2.50
N THR A 466 13.55 -3.20 2.27
CA THR A 466 12.44 -3.04 1.33
C THR A 466 12.88 -2.21 0.14
N TYR A 467 13.26 -2.89 -0.95
CA TYR A 467 13.80 -2.29 -2.16
C TYR A 467 12.71 -2.13 -3.23
N VAL A 468 12.27 -0.90 -3.47
CA VAL A 468 11.17 -0.58 -4.41
C VAL A 468 11.59 0.52 -5.39
N LYS A 469 12.84 0.45 -5.87
CA LYS A 469 13.47 1.52 -6.65
C LYS A 469 12.72 1.78 -7.96
N GLY A 470 12.35 3.04 -8.21
CA GLY A 470 11.52 3.42 -9.35
C GLY A 470 10.07 2.92 -9.30
N GLY A 471 9.60 2.44 -8.14
CA GLY A 471 8.29 1.81 -7.94
C GLY A 471 7.40 2.58 -6.95
N HIS A 472 6.55 1.87 -6.21
CA HIS A 472 5.59 2.47 -5.28
C HIS A 472 5.48 1.69 -3.97
N LEU A 473 5.60 2.40 -2.84
CA LEU A 473 5.35 1.89 -1.49
C LEU A 473 4.09 2.54 -0.91
N LEU A 474 3.18 1.73 -0.38
CA LEU A 474 2.01 2.17 0.38
C LEU A 474 2.04 1.61 1.80
N LEU A 475 1.89 2.51 2.79
CA LEU A 475 1.68 2.16 4.20
C LEU A 475 0.33 2.71 4.66
N ASP A 476 -0.44 1.92 5.40
CA ASP A 476 -1.77 2.31 5.88
C ASP A 476 -2.00 1.96 7.38
N PRO A 477 -1.37 2.66 8.34
CA PRO A 477 -1.61 2.52 9.79
C PRO A 477 -2.75 3.41 10.33
N LYS A 478 -2.98 3.37 11.66
CA LYS A 478 -3.87 4.33 12.33
C LYS A 478 -3.31 5.76 12.31
N ASN A 479 -2.09 5.94 12.82
CA ASN A 479 -1.35 7.20 12.85
C ASN A 479 0.07 7.00 12.34
N ILE A 480 0.66 8.06 11.77
CA ILE A 480 2.06 8.07 11.33
C ILE A 480 2.78 9.24 12.01
N THR A 481 3.94 8.96 12.60
CA THR A 481 4.90 10.01 12.94
C THR A 481 6.20 9.75 12.21
N ILE A 482 6.71 10.75 11.52
CA ILE A 482 8.01 10.70 10.86
C ILE A 482 8.98 11.52 11.71
N SER A 483 10.03 10.92 12.24
CA SER A 483 10.94 11.57 13.19
C SER A 483 12.39 11.18 12.92
N SER A 484 13.32 12.03 13.34
CA SER A 484 14.73 11.65 13.47
C SER A 484 14.94 10.98 14.82
N ASN A 485 15.62 9.83 14.84
CA ASN A 485 16.16 9.18 16.03
C ASN A 485 17.60 9.65 16.36
N THR A 486 18.11 10.62 15.61
CA THR A 486 19.45 11.19 15.75
C THR A 486 19.42 12.71 15.89
N SER A 487 20.44 13.25 16.54
CA SER A 487 20.70 14.70 16.61
C SER A 487 21.80 15.06 15.60
N ASP A 488 21.70 16.24 14.99
CA ASP A 488 22.68 16.69 13.99
C ASP A 488 24.05 16.98 14.63
N GLY A 489 25.11 16.57 13.93
CA GLY A 489 26.51 16.74 14.31
C GLY A 489 27.09 15.68 15.26
N LEU A 490 28.42 15.66 15.33
CA LEU A 490 29.19 14.84 16.28
C LEU A 490 29.34 15.53 17.63
N VAL A 491 29.34 14.79 18.73
CA VAL A 491 29.47 15.39 20.07
C VAL A 491 30.89 15.25 20.59
N ALA A 492 31.40 16.34 21.20
CA ALA A 492 32.75 16.44 21.72
C ALA A 492 32.83 16.21 23.24
N GLN A 493 33.91 15.59 23.72
CA GLN A 493 34.27 15.53 25.13
C GLN A 493 35.72 16.01 25.32
N LYS A 494 35.93 16.98 26.23
CA LYS A 494 37.24 17.55 26.56
C LYS A 494 37.95 16.72 27.64
N TYR A 495 39.26 16.59 27.52
CA TYR A 495 40.14 15.87 28.43
C TYR A 495 41.38 16.71 28.76
N ALA A 496 41.88 16.51 29.99
CA ALA A 496 43.03 17.22 30.51
C ALA A 496 44.32 16.89 29.75
N GLY A 497 45.02 17.93 29.30
CA GLY A 497 46.35 17.84 28.70
C GLY A 497 46.38 17.29 27.27
N TYR A 498 47.57 17.31 26.67
CA TYR A 498 47.84 16.77 25.33
C TYR A 498 47.95 15.25 25.35
N PHE A 499 47.16 14.55 24.53
CA PHE A 499 47.15 13.08 24.50
C PHE A 499 48.42 12.45 23.90
N ALA A 500 49.24 13.25 23.19
CA ALA A 500 50.55 12.85 22.66
C ALA A 500 50.51 11.58 21.80
N ASP A 501 49.53 11.48 20.90
CA ASP A 501 49.33 10.35 19.99
C ASP A 501 49.13 8.99 20.69
N ASN A 502 48.90 9.00 22.00
CA ASN A 502 48.57 7.82 22.77
C ASN A 502 47.06 7.77 22.98
N PHE A 503 46.40 6.86 22.25
CA PHE A 503 44.96 6.75 22.24
C PHE A 503 44.36 6.38 23.60
N ASP A 504 45.15 5.87 24.55
CA ASP A 504 44.71 5.54 25.91
C ASP A 504 44.72 6.76 26.85
N ASN A 505 45.22 7.92 26.42
CA ASN A 505 45.34 9.13 27.26
C ASN A 505 44.04 9.94 27.40
N PHE A 506 42.89 9.43 26.96
CA PHE A 506 41.56 10.04 27.15
C PHE A 506 40.94 9.59 28.48
N THR A 507 41.55 9.97 29.61
CA THR A 507 41.23 9.41 30.94
C THR A 507 40.52 10.35 31.90
N THR A 508 40.91 11.64 31.93
CA THR A 508 40.40 12.63 32.88
C THR A 508 39.62 13.69 32.13
N THR A 509 38.30 13.69 32.27
CA THR A 509 37.42 14.66 31.62
C THR A 509 37.54 16.03 32.28
N GLU A 510 37.46 17.09 31.48
CA GLU A 510 37.47 18.47 31.96
C GLU A 510 36.18 19.18 31.55
N SER A 511 35.58 19.89 32.50
CA SER A 511 34.46 20.81 32.25
C SER A 511 35.00 22.19 31.91
N ASP A 512 34.46 22.82 30.88
CA ASP A 512 34.85 24.16 30.45
C ASP A 512 33.69 25.13 30.63
N THR A 513 33.95 26.32 31.19
CA THR A 513 32.91 27.31 31.50
C THR A 513 32.29 27.97 30.27
N ASN A 514 32.92 27.80 29.09
CA ASN A 514 32.36 28.29 27.83
C ASN A 514 31.20 27.42 27.32
N PHE A 515 30.91 26.29 27.99
CA PHE A 515 29.87 25.35 27.60
C PHE A 515 28.95 25.02 28.79
N ASP A 516 27.65 24.97 28.52
CA ASP A 516 26.63 24.68 29.54
C ASP A 516 26.68 23.21 30.05
N SER A 517 27.52 22.37 29.45
CA SER A 517 27.73 20.96 29.81
C SER A 517 29.20 20.53 29.64
N VAL A 518 29.58 19.37 30.17
CA VAL A 518 30.92 18.75 29.93
C VAL A 518 31.12 18.36 28.45
N PHE A 519 30.07 18.48 27.64
CA PHE A 519 30.03 18.30 26.20
C PHE A 519 29.78 19.65 25.50
N PHE A 520 30.42 19.87 24.36
CA PHE A 520 30.28 21.12 23.60
C PHE A 520 29.99 20.89 22.12
N THR A 521 29.37 21.89 21.49
CA THR A 521 28.69 21.77 20.20
C THR A 521 29.57 21.30 19.04
N SER A 522 28.84 20.76 18.07
CA SER A 522 29.21 19.74 17.12
C SER A 522 30.08 20.20 15.96
N ILE A 523 30.88 19.28 15.42
CA ILE A 523 31.37 19.42 14.04
C ILE A 523 30.13 19.28 13.12
N ASN A 524 29.47 20.39 12.80
CA ASN A 524 28.36 20.45 11.82
C ASN A 524 28.51 21.59 10.80
N THR A 525 28.97 22.78 11.17
CA THR A 525 29.12 23.90 10.21
C THR A 525 30.45 24.65 10.32
N THR A 526 31.21 24.47 11.40
CA THR A 526 32.63 24.84 11.61
C THR A 526 33.01 24.48 13.05
N THR A 527 34.19 23.88 13.26
CA THR A 527 34.66 23.39 14.58
C THR A 527 34.75 24.51 15.63
N PRO A 528 34.59 24.21 16.92
CA PRO A 528 34.81 25.18 18.01
C PRO A 528 36.25 25.71 18.01
N GLY A 529 36.38 26.98 17.63
CA GLY A 529 37.43 27.88 18.09
C GLY A 529 38.77 27.77 17.36
N ILE A 530 39.37 28.92 17.11
CA ILE A 530 40.81 29.08 16.99
C ILE A 530 41.26 29.67 18.33
N ASN A 531 42.32 29.17 18.96
CA ASN A 531 42.81 29.64 20.28
C ASN A 531 41.80 29.42 21.44
N PHE A 532 41.15 28.26 21.49
CA PHE A 532 40.28 27.82 22.59
C PHE A 532 41.04 27.54 23.91
N ASP A 533 42.18 26.82 23.92
CA ASP A 533 42.95 26.50 25.14
C ASP A 533 44.37 26.01 24.79
N ASP A 534 45.34 26.22 25.69
CA ASP A 534 46.77 26.05 25.40
C ASP A 534 47.28 24.62 25.67
N THR A 535 46.53 23.70 26.29
CA THR A 535 46.96 22.28 26.44
C THR A 535 45.78 21.37 26.79
N TYR A 536 45.15 20.74 25.80
CA TYR A 536 43.99 19.87 26.02
C TYR A 536 43.87 18.79 24.96
N SER A 537 42.97 17.83 25.19
CA SER A 537 42.55 16.87 24.18
C SER A 537 41.04 16.86 24.04
N ALA A 538 40.57 16.57 22.83
CA ALA A 538 39.16 16.46 22.54
C ALA A 538 38.87 15.18 21.75
N GLN A 539 37.75 14.55 22.09
CA GLN A 539 37.22 13.38 21.42
C GLN A 539 35.84 13.71 20.88
N TRP A 540 35.67 13.72 19.56
CA TRP A 540 34.35 13.75 18.93
C TRP A 540 33.92 12.34 18.53
N ARG A 541 32.64 12.06 18.72
CA ARG A 541 32.04 10.78 18.38
C ARG A 541 30.61 10.91 17.89
N GLY A 542 30.19 9.92 17.10
CA GLY A 542 28.87 9.84 16.53
C GLY A 542 28.86 8.95 15.29
N PHE A 543 28.09 9.34 14.29
CA PHE A 543 27.87 8.60 13.06
C PHE A 543 27.99 9.50 11.84
N PHE A 544 28.56 8.97 10.77
CA PHE A 544 28.59 9.54 9.44
C PHE A 544 27.57 8.81 8.54
N LEU A 545 26.60 9.54 8.01
CA LEU A 545 25.58 9.00 7.11
C LEU A 545 26.09 8.97 5.67
N SER A 546 26.37 7.77 5.16
CA SER A 546 26.85 7.57 3.79
C SER A 546 25.71 7.62 2.77
N ARG A 547 25.14 8.80 2.48
CA ARG A 547 23.92 8.95 1.62
C ARG A 547 24.00 8.26 0.25
N THR A 548 25.16 8.11 -0.34
CA THR A 548 25.38 7.32 -1.56
C THR A 548 26.48 6.28 -1.36
N ALA A 549 26.38 5.15 -2.06
CA ALA A 549 27.46 4.16 -2.06
C ALA A 549 28.69 4.71 -2.81
N GLY A 550 29.88 4.44 -2.29
CA GLY A 550 31.13 4.87 -2.93
C GLY A 550 32.23 5.22 -1.95
N SER A 551 33.36 5.68 -2.49
CA SER A 551 34.52 6.12 -1.72
C SER A 551 34.36 7.58 -1.31
N TYR A 552 34.33 7.84 -0.01
CA TYR A 552 34.34 9.17 0.58
C TYR A 552 35.75 9.54 1.01
N GLY A 553 36.11 10.82 0.85
CA GLY A 553 37.31 11.39 1.42
C GLY A 553 37.02 12.00 2.80
N PHE A 554 38.00 11.96 3.69
CA PHE A 554 37.97 12.63 4.99
C PHE A 554 39.26 13.43 5.15
N GLN A 555 39.15 14.61 5.74
CA GLN A 555 40.26 15.52 5.97
C GLN A 555 40.19 16.06 7.39
N THR A 556 41.33 16.10 8.06
CA THR A 556 41.53 16.93 9.24
C THR A 556 42.55 18.02 8.92
N ASN A 557 42.30 19.24 9.37
CA ASN A 557 43.26 20.34 9.38
C ASN A 557 43.46 20.79 10.83
N SER A 558 44.58 20.42 11.46
CA SER A 558 44.83 20.70 12.88
C SER A 558 46.16 21.40 13.15
N ASP A 559 46.16 22.31 14.13
CA ASP A 559 47.37 22.71 14.86
C ASP A 559 47.62 21.64 15.93
N ASP A 560 48.80 21.06 15.94
CA ASP A 560 49.11 19.78 16.58
C ASP A 560 48.20 18.61 16.13
N SER A 561 48.01 17.62 17.00
CA SER A 561 47.68 16.27 16.57
C SER A 561 46.19 16.05 16.36
N SER A 562 45.81 15.42 15.24
CA SER A 562 44.48 14.84 15.06
C SER A 562 44.47 13.49 14.36
N TRP A 563 43.46 12.69 14.70
CA TRP A 563 43.22 11.36 14.11
C TRP A 563 41.74 11.16 13.83
N LEU A 564 41.41 10.43 12.76
CA LEU A 564 40.02 10.12 12.40
C LEU A 564 39.88 8.63 12.03
N TRP A 565 38.87 7.97 12.60
CA TRP A 565 38.44 6.62 12.23
C TRP A 565 36.97 6.60 11.84
N THR A 566 36.63 5.79 10.84
CA THR A 566 35.24 5.45 10.51
C THR A 566 35.20 4.13 9.74
N GLU A 567 34.15 3.33 9.98
CA GLU A 567 34.03 1.95 9.47
C GLU A 567 32.62 1.67 8.94
N PRO A 568 32.48 0.87 7.86
CA PRO A 568 31.18 0.48 7.32
C PRO A 568 30.40 -0.44 8.28
N LEU A 569 29.08 -0.43 8.19
CA LEU A 569 28.22 -1.35 8.95
C LEU A 569 28.23 -2.77 8.35
N ASP A 570 29.31 -3.52 8.59
CA ASP A 570 29.45 -4.92 8.12
C ASP A 570 29.06 -5.98 9.17
N GLY A 571 28.63 -5.53 10.36
CA GLY A 571 28.25 -6.37 11.49
C GLY A 571 29.36 -6.64 12.51
N SER A 572 30.61 -6.23 12.23
CA SER A 572 31.75 -6.37 13.16
C SER A 572 32.00 -5.12 14.01
N ILE A 573 31.74 -3.94 13.43
CA ILE A 573 31.89 -2.63 14.09
C ILE A 573 30.56 -1.90 13.93
N GLY A 574 29.70 -2.06 14.94
CA GLY A 574 28.33 -1.55 14.90
C GLY A 574 28.18 -0.23 15.64
N SER A 575 28.98 0.03 16.66
CA SER A 575 28.85 1.20 17.54
C SER A 575 30.14 2.03 17.60
N VAL A 576 30.03 3.24 18.15
CA VAL A 576 31.21 4.05 18.51
C VAL A 576 32.08 3.31 19.54
N ALA A 577 31.50 2.53 20.46
CA ALA A 577 32.24 1.76 21.44
C ALA A 577 33.08 0.63 20.79
N ASP A 578 32.53 -0.03 19.77
CA ASP A 578 33.27 -1.00 18.96
C ASP A 578 34.41 -0.30 18.22
N LEU A 579 34.14 0.88 17.64
CA LEU A 579 35.14 1.66 16.92
C LEU A 579 36.27 2.13 17.85
N ILE A 580 35.96 2.56 19.08
CA ILE A 580 36.95 2.86 20.11
C ILE A 580 37.78 1.60 20.38
N SER A 581 37.16 0.45 20.62
CA SER A 581 37.89 -0.80 20.90
C SER A 581 38.76 -1.28 19.73
N TYR A 582 38.37 -0.93 18.50
CA TYR A 582 39.04 -1.32 17.27
C TYR A 582 40.17 -0.35 16.85
N ARG A 583 40.10 0.94 17.21
CA ARG A 583 41.02 1.97 16.71
C ARG A 583 42.50 1.65 17.01
N SER A 584 43.34 1.91 16.02
CA SER A 584 44.79 1.85 16.13
C SER A 584 45.44 2.78 15.10
N SER A 585 46.76 2.92 15.16
CA SER A 585 47.55 3.67 14.19
C SER A 585 47.85 2.86 12.91
N SER A 586 47.08 1.80 12.67
CA SER A 586 47.17 1.00 11.45
C SER A 586 45.85 0.90 10.69
N ASN A 587 44.78 1.49 11.22
CA ASN A 587 43.42 1.45 10.66
C ASN A 587 42.73 2.81 10.68
N GLU A 588 43.46 3.88 10.96
CA GLU A 588 43.01 5.25 10.82
C GLU A 588 42.65 5.57 9.38
N VAL A 589 41.65 6.45 9.23
CA VAL A 589 41.30 7.06 7.95
C VAL A 589 42.12 8.32 7.75
N VAL A 590 42.40 9.09 8.80
CA VAL A 590 43.29 10.25 8.74
C VAL A 590 44.28 10.19 9.90
N ASP A 591 45.57 10.24 9.56
CA ASP A 591 46.70 10.45 10.49
C ASP A 591 47.25 11.85 10.28
N ASN A 592 47.01 12.74 11.24
CA ASN A 592 47.64 14.05 11.36
C ASN A 592 48.35 14.18 12.70
N SER A 593 49.19 13.20 13.02
CA SER A 593 49.86 13.09 14.31
C SER A 593 51.07 14.01 14.50
N GLY A 594 51.43 14.16 15.77
CA GLY A 594 52.60 14.92 16.21
C GLY A 594 52.31 16.39 16.52
N ILE A 595 53.38 17.08 16.88
CA ILE A 595 53.37 18.52 17.18
C ILE A 595 53.76 19.25 15.90
N HIS A 596 52.88 20.11 15.41
CA HIS A 596 53.07 20.83 14.15
C HIS A 596 52.13 22.02 14.04
N GLY A 597 52.50 23.04 13.24
CA GLY A 597 51.58 24.10 12.84
C GLY A 597 50.32 23.58 12.12
N PRO A 598 49.31 24.42 11.83
CA PRO A 598 48.10 24.01 11.12
C PRO A 598 48.40 23.23 9.82
N THR A 599 48.11 21.94 9.83
CA THR A 599 48.45 21.00 8.77
C THR A 599 47.21 20.21 8.35
N SER A 600 46.99 20.04 7.04
CA SER A 600 45.89 19.25 6.51
C SER A 600 46.33 17.85 6.06
N LYS A 601 45.60 16.82 6.48
CA LYS A 601 45.80 15.43 6.06
C LYS A 601 44.48 14.82 5.59
N THR A 602 44.58 13.87 4.67
CA THR A 602 43.40 13.23 4.07
C THR A 602 43.53 11.72 4.05
N GLY A 603 42.40 11.03 4.08
CA GLY A 603 42.30 9.65 3.63
C GLY A 603 40.90 9.33 3.12
N THR A 604 40.65 8.06 2.82
CA THR A 604 39.40 7.65 2.18
C THR A 604 38.81 6.39 2.80
N LYS A 605 37.48 6.28 2.74
CA LYS A 605 36.74 5.08 3.18
C LYS A 605 35.57 4.81 2.24
N THR A 606 35.29 3.54 1.97
CA THR A 606 34.17 3.14 1.08
C THR A 606 33.00 2.63 1.90
N PHE A 607 31.81 3.12 1.57
CA PHE A 607 30.57 2.76 2.25
C PHE A 607 29.49 2.30 1.28
N SER A 608 28.51 1.58 1.80
CA SER A 608 27.21 1.37 1.18
C SER A 608 26.34 2.63 1.33
N SER A 609 25.22 2.71 0.61
CA SER A 609 24.32 3.87 0.64
C SER A 609 23.39 3.85 1.87
N TYR A 610 23.19 5.01 2.48
CA TYR A 610 22.30 5.28 3.62
C TYR A 610 22.59 4.47 4.88
N GLU A 611 23.87 4.28 5.20
CA GLU A 611 24.31 3.66 6.45
C GLU A 611 24.80 4.70 7.45
N TYR A 612 24.48 4.52 8.72
CA TYR A 612 25.01 5.31 9.83
C TYR A 612 26.32 4.68 10.31
N ASN A 613 27.43 5.10 9.74
CA ASN A 613 28.75 4.55 9.98
C ASN A 613 29.35 5.19 11.23
N PRO A 614 29.78 4.45 12.27
CA PRO A 614 30.41 5.07 13.43
C PRO A 614 31.64 5.88 12.99
N ILE A 615 31.83 7.05 13.60
CA ILE A 615 32.97 7.94 13.36
C ILE A 615 33.53 8.44 14.69
N LEU A 616 34.86 8.49 14.77
CA LEU A 616 35.63 8.89 15.94
C LEU A 616 36.75 9.83 15.52
N ILE A 617 36.88 10.97 16.18
CA ILE A 617 37.93 11.96 15.91
C ILE A 617 38.61 12.34 17.20
N TYR A 618 39.94 12.24 17.22
CA TYR A 618 40.78 12.70 18.31
C TYR A 618 41.53 13.97 17.90
N PHE A 619 41.67 14.89 18.83
CA PHE A 619 42.46 16.10 18.73
C PHE A 619 43.25 16.31 20.01
N GLY A 620 44.42 16.93 19.89
CA GLY A 620 45.22 17.36 21.02
C GLY A 620 46.03 18.58 20.67
N GLU A 621 45.89 19.60 21.50
CA GLU A 621 46.69 20.81 21.47
C GLU A 621 47.82 20.73 22.50
N ASN A 622 49.02 21.15 22.10
CA ASN A 622 50.18 21.27 22.96
C ASN A 622 50.88 22.64 22.79
N ALA A 623 50.21 23.66 23.29
CA ALA A 623 50.61 25.07 23.38
C ALA A 623 50.73 25.79 22.03
N GLY A 624 49.97 26.87 21.86
CA GLY A 624 49.92 27.55 20.58
C GLY A 624 48.57 28.18 20.32
N GLY A 625 48.18 28.23 19.05
CA GLY A 625 46.86 28.67 18.65
C GLY A 625 46.06 27.50 18.12
N ASP A 626 45.38 26.78 19.02
CA ASP A 626 44.67 25.55 18.66
C ASP A 626 43.70 25.77 17.50
N GLN A 627 43.68 24.79 16.60
CA GLN A 627 42.74 24.74 15.49
C GLN A 627 42.48 23.29 15.14
N ILE A 628 41.22 22.95 14.86
CA ILE A 628 40.88 21.74 14.13
C ILE A 628 39.75 22.04 13.14
N THR A 629 39.83 21.54 11.92
CA THR A 629 38.74 21.53 10.95
C THR A 629 38.59 20.12 10.40
N VAL A 630 37.38 19.58 10.42
CA VAL A 630 37.10 18.25 9.86
C VAL A 630 36.19 18.41 8.66
N SER A 631 36.65 17.90 7.52
CA SER A 631 35.92 17.97 6.26
C SER A 631 35.75 16.58 5.68
N PHE A 632 34.69 16.37 4.91
CA PHE A 632 34.50 15.16 4.13
C PHE A 632 34.25 15.49 2.66
N GLN A 633 34.56 14.54 1.79
CA GLN A 633 34.38 14.62 0.35
C GLN A 633 33.46 13.47 -0.09
N ARG A 634 32.37 13.82 -0.76
CA ARG A 634 31.46 12.86 -1.40
C ARG A 634 32.14 12.14 -2.58
N PRO A 635 31.69 10.95 -3.01
CA PRO A 635 32.30 10.18 -4.11
C PRO A 635 32.52 10.95 -5.43
N SER A 636 31.75 12.02 -5.68
CA SER A 636 31.89 12.90 -6.84
C SER A 636 31.89 14.39 -6.46
N GLY A 637 32.33 14.74 -5.24
CA GLY A 637 32.26 16.09 -4.68
C GLY A 637 33.62 16.74 -4.37
N SER A 638 33.58 17.94 -3.79
CA SER A 638 34.73 18.58 -3.14
C SER A 638 34.66 18.40 -1.62
N TYR A 639 35.76 18.63 -0.91
CA TYR A 639 35.76 18.66 0.55
C TYR A 639 34.83 19.77 1.08
N SER A 640 34.05 19.44 2.10
CA SER A 640 33.13 20.33 2.81
C SER A 640 33.31 20.09 4.31
N ASP A 641 33.43 21.16 5.09
CA ASP A 641 33.38 21.17 6.55
C ASP A 641 31.94 21.31 7.09
N ASP A 642 30.98 21.64 6.22
CA ASP A 642 29.55 21.55 6.54
C ASP A 642 29.09 20.08 6.58
N GLY A 643 29.08 19.55 7.79
CA GLY A 643 28.58 18.23 8.17
C GLY A 643 27.09 18.19 8.51
N SER A 644 26.33 19.28 8.34
CA SER A 644 24.88 19.30 8.61
C SER A 644 24.15 18.27 7.75
N GLY A 645 23.41 17.36 8.38
CA GLY A 645 22.74 16.25 7.70
C GLY A 645 23.67 15.14 7.20
N TRP A 646 24.94 15.14 7.61
CA TRP A 646 25.93 14.09 7.32
C TRP A 646 26.55 13.50 8.58
N TYR A 647 26.74 14.30 9.61
CA TYR A 647 27.17 13.85 10.93
C TYR A 647 26.00 13.83 11.89
N PHE A 648 25.96 12.81 12.74
CA PHE A 648 24.86 12.59 13.66
C PHE A 648 25.37 12.04 14.99
N SER A 649 24.63 12.31 16.06
CA SER A 649 24.84 11.74 17.38
C SER A 649 23.57 11.04 17.87
N ALA A 650 23.74 10.05 18.73
CA ALA A 650 22.62 9.42 19.41
C ALA A 650 22.14 10.36 20.52
N GLY A 651 20.92 10.89 20.41
CA GLY A 651 20.43 12.01 21.25
C GLY A 651 20.49 11.79 22.76
N ASP A 652 20.52 10.53 23.23
CA ASP A 652 20.48 10.19 24.65
C ASP A 652 21.88 9.96 25.26
N GLU A 653 22.92 9.86 24.42
CA GLU A 653 24.32 9.54 24.82
C GLU A 653 24.92 10.58 25.78
N PHE A 654 24.34 11.79 25.82
CA PHE A 654 24.92 12.96 26.50
C PHE A 654 23.98 13.60 27.54
N SER A 655 22.89 12.92 27.90
CA SER A 655 22.02 13.33 29.01
C SER A 655 22.68 12.99 30.36
N SER A 656 22.54 13.87 31.36
CA SER A 656 23.27 13.83 32.64
C SER A 656 22.98 12.63 33.57
N GLY A 657 22.27 11.60 33.09
CA GLY A 657 21.84 10.42 33.85
C GLY A 657 22.13 9.06 33.23
N SER A 658 22.76 8.97 32.05
CA SER A 658 23.01 7.67 31.40
C SER A 658 24.34 7.04 31.84
N THR A 659 24.31 5.81 32.36
CA THR A 659 25.49 5.09 32.90
C THR A 659 25.90 3.85 32.11
N ASP A 660 25.22 3.50 31.02
CA ASP A 660 25.55 2.33 30.21
C ASP A 660 25.14 2.55 28.75
N LEU A 661 26.14 2.74 27.87
CA LEU A 661 25.96 3.23 26.49
C LEU A 661 26.82 2.46 25.47
N SER A 662 27.37 1.31 25.85
CA SER A 662 28.18 0.48 24.94
C SER A 662 27.37 -0.29 23.89
N THR A 663 26.07 -0.01 23.73
CA THR A 663 25.16 -0.84 22.94
C THR A 663 24.50 -0.15 21.76
N PHE A 664 24.52 1.18 21.64
CA PHE A 664 23.79 1.86 20.55
C PHE A 664 24.55 1.73 19.22
N THR A 665 24.02 0.91 18.32
CA THR A 665 24.68 0.63 17.04
C THR A 665 24.13 1.50 15.91
N GLY A 666 24.96 1.79 14.90
CA GLY A 666 24.51 2.36 13.63
C GLY A 666 23.45 1.48 12.97
N SER A 667 23.51 0.16 13.16
CA SER A 667 22.42 -0.73 12.75
C SER A 667 21.13 -0.49 13.53
N GLU A 668 21.16 -0.14 14.81
CA GLU A 668 20.01 0.28 15.61
C GLU A 668 19.55 1.69 15.28
N ILE A 669 20.39 2.60 14.80
CA ILE A 669 19.93 3.87 14.21
C ILE A 669 19.22 3.57 12.89
N THR A 670 19.82 2.73 12.05
CA THR A 670 19.22 2.27 10.81
C THR A 670 17.95 1.42 11.06
N SER A 671 17.83 0.72 12.20
CA SER A 671 16.72 -0.22 12.50
C SER A 671 15.76 0.18 13.62
N SER A 672 16.03 1.22 14.43
CA SER A 672 14.99 1.93 15.20
C SER A 672 14.09 2.77 14.29
N ALA A 673 14.40 2.76 12.99
CA ALA A 673 13.49 2.94 11.87
C ALA A 673 12.45 1.82 11.70
N SER A 674 12.47 0.78 12.52
CA SER A 674 11.32 -0.09 12.71
C SER A 674 10.25 0.74 13.40
N GLY A 675 9.07 0.89 12.82
CA GLY A 675 7.95 1.48 13.56
C GLY A 675 7.75 0.74 14.87
N SER A 676 8.20 1.35 15.96
CA SER A 676 8.06 0.78 17.28
C SER A 676 6.70 1.26 17.78
N TYR A 677 5.80 0.31 17.98
CA TYR A 677 4.50 0.62 18.53
C TYR A 677 4.64 1.26 19.92
N ASN A 678 4.35 2.54 20.01
CA ASN A 678 4.01 3.16 21.27
C ASN A 678 2.55 2.81 21.63
N SER A 679 2.20 2.88 22.91
CA SER A 679 0.85 2.55 23.41
C SER A 679 -0.29 3.42 22.82
N SER A 680 0.01 4.40 21.96
CA SER A 680 -0.92 5.30 21.27
C SER A 680 -1.36 4.84 19.87
N SER A 681 -0.99 3.64 19.40
CA SER A 681 -1.33 3.16 18.05
C SER A 681 -0.74 4.02 16.92
N THR A 682 0.46 4.52 17.13
CA THR A 682 1.23 5.26 16.12
C THR A 682 2.33 4.38 15.53
N THR A 683 2.50 4.47 14.21
CA THR A 683 3.65 3.91 13.49
C THR A 683 4.69 5.01 13.31
N ASP A 684 5.83 4.84 13.97
CA ASP A 684 6.95 5.77 13.85
C ASP A 684 7.83 5.40 12.64
N LEU A 685 8.24 6.37 11.83
CA LEU A 685 9.07 6.18 10.64
C LEU A 685 10.30 7.09 10.71
N ASP A 686 11.44 6.58 10.28
CA ASP A 686 12.66 7.38 10.15
C ASP A 686 12.62 8.19 8.85
N ASN A 687 12.79 9.52 8.98
CA ASN A 687 12.82 10.44 7.84
C ASN A 687 13.91 10.08 6.81
N ASN A 688 15.04 9.52 7.24
CA ASN A 688 16.17 9.20 6.35
C ASN A 688 15.86 8.02 5.42
N ILE A 689 15.04 7.04 5.87
CA ILE A 689 14.58 5.96 4.98
C ILE A 689 13.66 6.53 3.90
N ILE A 690 12.75 7.43 4.28
CA ILE A 690 11.87 8.11 3.33
C ILE A 690 12.69 8.88 2.30
N GLU A 691 13.69 9.65 2.74
CA GLU A 691 14.64 10.34 1.85
C GLU A 691 15.36 9.38 0.90
N ALA A 692 15.86 8.24 1.41
CA ALA A 692 16.56 7.24 0.63
C ALA A 692 15.69 6.63 -0.46
N MET A 693 14.45 6.27 -0.11
CA MET A 693 13.50 5.67 -1.04
C MET A 693 13.10 6.69 -2.13
N LEU A 694 12.83 7.95 -1.76
CA LEU A 694 12.55 9.02 -2.72
C LEU A 694 13.75 9.28 -3.65
N ALA A 695 14.98 9.30 -3.10
CA ALA A 695 16.21 9.45 -3.88
C ALA A 695 16.50 8.28 -4.84
N GLU A 696 15.87 7.13 -4.63
CA GLU A 696 15.92 5.97 -5.53
C GLU A 696 14.72 5.92 -6.49
N GLY A 697 13.91 6.98 -6.52
CA GLY A 697 12.75 7.13 -7.40
C GLY A 697 11.52 6.34 -6.96
N THR A 698 11.44 5.91 -5.70
CA THR A 698 10.25 5.27 -5.15
C THR A 698 9.20 6.32 -4.83
N ASP A 699 7.99 6.15 -5.36
CA ASP A 699 6.82 6.89 -4.87
C ASP A 699 6.38 6.31 -3.52
N ILE A 700 6.05 7.18 -2.57
CA ILE A 700 5.65 6.78 -1.23
C ILE A 700 4.29 7.37 -0.91
N THR A 701 3.31 6.51 -0.65
CA THR A 701 2.01 6.88 -0.09
C THR A 701 1.99 6.48 1.38
N LEU A 702 1.90 7.48 2.25
CA LEU A 702 1.67 7.32 3.67
C LEU A 702 0.20 7.64 3.94
N GLN A 703 -0.60 6.63 4.24
CA GLN A 703 -2.04 6.73 4.46
C GLN A 703 -2.32 6.48 5.94
N ALA A 704 -2.87 7.44 6.68
CA ALA A 704 -3.21 7.26 8.08
C ALA A 704 -4.72 7.37 8.25
N ASN A 705 -5.32 6.52 9.09
CA ASN A 705 -6.74 6.62 9.41
C ASN A 705 -7.08 7.87 10.23
N THR A 706 -6.12 8.43 10.96
CA THR A 706 -6.27 9.66 11.75
C THR A 706 -5.22 10.67 11.32
N ASP A 707 -4.02 10.70 11.92
CA ASP A 707 -3.09 11.81 11.72
C ASP A 707 -1.74 11.38 11.16
N ILE A 708 -1.12 12.30 10.44
CA ILE A 708 0.28 12.23 10.00
C ILE A 708 1.02 13.42 10.61
N THR A 709 2.12 13.16 11.32
CA THR A 709 2.99 14.18 11.90
C THR A 709 4.42 14.03 11.39
N LEU A 710 5.04 15.11 10.91
CA LEU A 710 6.44 15.17 10.51
C LEU A 710 7.24 15.99 11.52
N ASN A 711 8.07 15.31 12.32
CA ASN A 711 8.98 15.88 13.32
C ASN A 711 10.47 15.77 12.94
N GLY A 712 10.81 15.03 11.89
CA GLY A 712 12.14 15.01 11.25
C GLY A 712 12.10 15.68 9.88
N ALA A 713 13.14 16.41 9.48
CA ALA A 713 13.18 17.04 8.16
C ALA A 713 13.25 15.98 7.05
N ILE A 714 12.68 16.26 5.88
CA ILE A 714 12.90 15.44 4.67
C ILE A 714 13.74 16.28 3.72
N SER A 715 14.97 15.88 3.45
CA SER A 715 15.88 16.55 2.52
C SER A 715 16.45 15.57 1.49
N VAL A 716 15.72 15.38 0.39
CA VAL A 716 16.08 14.40 -0.65
C VAL A 716 17.37 14.83 -1.38
N PRO A 717 18.47 14.06 -1.29
CA PRO A 717 19.79 14.53 -1.70
C PRO A 717 20.01 14.55 -3.22
N THR A 718 19.17 13.87 -4.00
CA THR A 718 19.32 13.80 -5.46
C THR A 718 17.97 13.96 -6.15
N SER A 719 17.99 14.57 -7.34
CA SER A 719 16.75 14.81 -8.06
C SER A 719 16.22 13.55 -8.73
N ASN A 720 15.00 13.18 -8.37
CA ASN A 720 14.24 12.10 -9.02
C ASN A 720 12.78 12.51 -9.15
N SER A 721 12.09 11.95 -10.15
CA SER A 721 10.67 12.18 -10.39
C SER A 721 9.78 11.32 -9.48
N SER A 722 10.09 11.25 -8.18
CA SER A 722 9.29 10.54 -7.18
C SER A 722 8.25 11.45 -6.56
N THR A 723 7.17 10.86 -6.04
CA THR A 723 6.10 11.57 -5.32
C THR A 723 6.06 11.11 -3.87
N LEU A 724 6.02 12.06 -2.94
CA LEU A 724 5.62 11.82 -1.55
C LEU A 724 4.16 12.23 -1.38
N THR A 725 3.29 11.29 -1.01
CA THR A 725 1.88 11.53 -0.76
C THR A 725 1.57 11.25 0.70
N LEU A 726 1.03 12.26 1.40
CA LEU A 726 0.52 12.13 2.76
C LEU A 726 -1.01 12.19 2.73
N LEU A 727 -1.68 11.09 3.08
CA LEU A 727 -3.14 10.96 3.14
C LEU A 727 -3.58 10.75 4.58
N ALA A 728 -4.23 11.72 5.20
CA ALA A 728 -4.69 11.62 6.58
C ALA A 728 -6.23 11.64 6.66
N GLY A 729 -6.80 10.66 7.36
CA GLY A 729 -8.24 10.62 7.65
C GLY A 729 -8.72 11.79 8.50
N ARG A 730 -7.81 12.45 9.23
CA ARG A 730 -8.06 13.66 10.01
C ARG A 730 -7.04 14.76 9.71
N SER A 731 -5.84 14.77 10.29
CA SER A 731 -4.93 15.93 10.16
C SER A 731 -3.51 15.60 9.70
N ILE A 732 -2.88 16.57 9.04
CA ILE A 732 -1.45 16.57 8.70
C ILE A 732 -0.77 17.71 9.46
N THR A 733 0.32 17.43 10.17
CA THR A 733 1.15 18.44 10.84
C THR A 733 2.62 18.30 10.42
N LEU A 734 3.19 19.37 9.86
CA LEU A 734 4.58 19.42 9.43
C LEU A 734 5.36 20.39 10.32
N ASN A 735 6.22 19.86 11.19
CA ASN A 735 7.03 20.64 12.12
C ASN A 735 8.48 20.84 11.64
N GLN A 736 8.86 20.24 10.51
CA GLN A 736 10.19 20.31 9.93
C GLN A 736 10.15 20.53 8.42
N ASN A 737 11.27 21.03 7.90
CA ASN A 737 11.40 21.36 6.49
C ASN A 737 11.24 20.12 5.59
N ILE A 738 10.66 20.33 4.41
CA ILE A 738 10.61 19.33 3.34
C ILE A 738 11.28 19.91 2.10
N THR A 739 12.28 19.21 1.58
CA THR A 739 12.91 19.46 0.29
C THR A 739 12.89 18.16 -0.52
N THR A 740 12.10 18.11 -1.60
CA THR A 740 11.96 16.88 -2.42
C THR A 740 12.95 16.83 -3.58
N ASN A 741 13.63 17.93 -3.88
CA ASN A 741 14.60 18.05 -4.98
C ASN A 741 13.99 17.64 -6.33
N ASN A 742 12.93 18.32 -6.77
CA ASN A 742 12.18 18.09 -8.01
C ASN A 742 11.17 16.94 -7.99
N GLY A 743 10.95 16.31 -6.83
CA GLY A 743 9.86 15.37 -6.61
C GLY A 743 8.54 16.08 -6.27
N ASN A 744 7.41 15.44 -6.55
CA ASN A 744 6.10 16.00 -6.19
C ASN A 744 5.80 15.78 -4.70
N LEU A 745 5.05 16.70 -4.09
CA LEU A 745 4.51 16.55 -2.74
C LEU A 745 2.99 16.75 -2.77
N ALA A 746 2.25 15.77 -2.30
CA ALA A 746 0.79 15.83 -2.18
C ALA A 746 0.38 15.66 -0.71
N LEU A 747 -0.33 16.65 -0.18
CA LEU A 747 -0.85 16.66 1.18
C LEU A 747 -2.36 16.64 1.11
N ARG A 748 -3.01 15.62 1.67
CA ARG A 748 -4.46 15.50 1.62
C ARG A 748 -5.03 15.03 2.95
N ALA A 749 -5.95 15.80 3.51
CA ALA A 749 -6.54 15.60 4.84
C ALA A 749 -8.06 15.45 4.78
N ASN A 750 -8.65 15.03 5.90
CA ASN A 750 -10.06 14.66 6.02
C ASN A 750 -10.49 13.52 5.07
N THR A 751 -9.56 12.63 4.71
CA THR A 751 -9.78 11.69 3.60
C THR A 751 -10.99 10.79 3.79
N ASP A 752 -11.78 10.62 2.73
CA ASP A 752 -13.00 9.80 2.73
C ASP A 752 -12.75 8.31 3.03
N THR A 753 -13.82 7.60 3.39
CA THR A 753 -13.77 6.11 3.44
C THR A 753 -13.44 5.47 2.09
N ALA A 754 -13.72 6.20 1.01
CA ALA A 754 -13.41 5.83 -0.36
C ALA A 754 -11.95 6.12 -0.74
N LEU A 755 -11.13 6.66 0.15
CA LEU A 755 -9.67 6.77 0.00
C LEU A 755 -8.92 5.83 0.97
N GLY A 756 -9.66 4.97 1.68
CA GLY A 756 -9.10 3.97 2.58
C GLY A 756 -9.31 4.26 4.07
N THR A 757 -9.70 5.49 4.44
CA THR A 757 -9.98 5.85 5.84
C THR A 757 -11.02 4.93 6.46
N VAL A 758 -10.71 4.36 7.61
CA VAL A 758 -11.63 3.54 8.38
C VAL A 758 -12.36 4.45 9.36
N ASP A 759 -13.66 4.67 9.15
CA ASP A 759 -14.53 5.52 9.98
C ASP A 759 -14.35 5.26 11.50
N ALA A 760 -14.34 3.99 11.90
CA ALA A 760 -14.15 3.60 13.30
C ALA A 760 -12.75 3.90 13.87
N GLN A 761 -11.76 4.19 13.03
CA GLN A 761 -10.39 4.53 13.41
C GLN A 761 -10.08 6.02 13.27
N ARG A 762 -10.97 6.82 12.66
CA ARG A 762 -10.81 8.26 12.56
C ARG A 762 -11.22 8.93 13.87
N ASP A 763 -10.28 9.56 14.56
CA ASP A 763 -10.54 10.24 15.83
C ASP A 763 -11.39 11.52 15.62
N SER A 764 -12.09 11.97 16.67
CA SER A 764 -12.97 13.15 16.61
C SER A 764 -12.23 14.47 16.39
N GLY A 765 -12.96 15.49 15.91
CA GLY A 765 -12.46 16.85 15.72
C GLY A 765 -12.24 17.22 14.25
N ALA A 766 -12.14 18.52 13.99
CA ALA A 766 -11.92 19.06 12.66
C ALA A 766 -10.57 18.62 12.08
N ALA A 767 -10.58 18.31 10.79
CA ALA A 767 -9.39 17.98 10.01
C ALA A 767 -8.59 19.25 9.67
N SER A 768 -7.26 19.21 9.75
CA SER A 768 -6.42 20.36 9.43
C SER A 768 -5.15 19.96 8.69
N ILE A 769 -4.62 20.87 7.87
CA ILE A 769 -3.26 20.74 7.31
C ILE A 769 -2.44 21.90 7.85
N THR A 770 -1.46 21.61 8.70
CA THR A 770 -0.63 22.64 9.36
C THR A 770 0.83 22.46 8.99
N ASN A 771 1.42 23.43 8.29
CA ASN A 771 2.83 23.53 8.01
C ASN A 771 3.48 24.64 8.86
N ASN A 772 4.33 24.25 9.80
CA ASN A 772 5.11 25.12 10.69
C ASN A 772 6.54 25.34 10.18
N ALA A 773 6.86 24.90 8.95
CA ALA A 773 8.21 24.86 8.39
C ALA A 773 8.26 25.35 6.92
N THR A 774 9.41 25.18 6.28
CA THR A 774 9.58 25.49 4.85
C THR A 774 9.39 24.24 3.99
N ILE A 775 8.63 24.36 2.90
CA ILE A 775 8.50 23.33 1.86
C ILE A 775 9.14 23.84 0.57
N ASP A 776 10.07 23.09 -0.01
CA ASP A 776 10.65 23.36 -1.32
C ASP A 776 10.62 22.09 -2.20
N VAL A 777 9.74 22.08 -3.20
CA VAL A 777 9.62 20.93 -4.09
C VAL A 777 10.51 21.01 -5.34
N GLY A 778 11.35 22.05 -5.47
CA GLY A 778 12.12 22.28 -6.68
C GLY A 778 11.18 22.37 -7.89
N SER A 779 11.46 21.65 -8.99
CA SER A 779 10.59 21.60 -10.17
C SER A 779 9.40 20.64 -10.08
N GLY A 780 9.12 20.04 -8.92
CA GLY A 780 7.94 19.20 -8.70
C GLY A 780 6.69 20.04 -8.45
N SER A 781 5.51 19.41 -8.48
CA SER A 781 4.24 20.03 -8.09
C SER A 781 3.95 19.87 -6.60
N LEU A 782 3.18 20.82 -6.05
CA LEU A 782 2.76 20.82 -4.65
C LEU A 782 1.24 20.95 -4.54
N THR A 783 0.58 19.97 -3.90
CA THR A 783 -0.87 20.00 -3.66
C THR A 783 -1.25 19.95 -2.18
N PHE A 784 -2.29 20.69 -1.82
CA PHE A 784 -2.98 20.66 -0.53
C PHE A 784 -4.47 20.41 -0.79
N ASP A 785 -4.98 19.25 -0.39
CA ASP A 785 -6.38 18.89 -0.60
C ASP A 785 -7.09 18.65 0.74
N MET A 786 -8.24 19.29 0.94
CA MET A 786 -9.11 19.07 2.09
C MET A 786 -10.40 18.42 1.63
N ASP A 787 -10.57 17.13 1.91
CA ASP A 787 -11.76 16.37 1.53
C ASP A 787 -12.98 16.73 2.40
N ASP A 788 -14.18 16.34 1.96
CA ASP A 788 -15.45 16.55 2.67
C ASP A 788 -15.80 15.40 3.64
N GLY A 789 -14.96 14.36 3.73
CA GLY A 789 -15.05 13.30 4.73
C GLY A 789 -16.17 12.30 4.47
N VAL A 790 -16.53 12.05 3.21
CA VAL A 790 -17.65 11.19 2.83
C VAL A 790 -17.51 9.79 3.42
N GLY A 791 -18.57 9.38 4.13
CA GLY A 791 -18.68 8.09 4.81
C GLY A 791 -18.07 8.06 6.21
N LEU A 792 -17.54 9.18 6.71
CA LEU A 792 -17.08 9.31 8.08
C LEU A 792 -18.17 9.89 9.00
N THR A 793 -18.07 9.58 10.28
CA THR A 793 -18.91 10.14 11.36
C THR A 793 -18.48 11.57 11.71
N ASN A 794 -17.17 11.82 11.70
CA ASN A 794 -16.60 13.15 11.91
C ASN A 794 -16.11 13.66 10.56
N THR A 795 -16.66 14.76 10.05
CA THR A 795 -16.37 15.27 8.69
C THR A 795 -15.95 16.74 8.67
N GLU A 796 -15.90 17.38 9.83
CA GLU A 796 -15.64 18.82 9.94
C GLU A 796 -14.28 19.18 9.32
N GLN A 797 -14.30 20.13 8.37
CA GLN A 797 -13.11 20.70 7.74
C GLN A 797 -12.61 21.89 8.56
N GLY A 798 -11.34 21.87 8.90
CA GLY A 798 -10.64 22.92 9.63
C GLY A 798 -9.66 23.69 8.76
N ASP A 799 -8.64 24.26 9.38
CA ASP A 799 -7.74 25.22 8.74
C ASP A 799 -6.66 24.54 7.86
N ILE A 800 -6.23 25.30 6.84
CA ILE A 800 -5.04 24.99 6.04
C ILE A 800 -4.01 26.10 6.31
N VAL A 801 -2.93 25.78 7.01
CA VAL A 801 -1.81 26.68 7.29
C VAL A 801 -0.62 26.22 6.46
N MET A 802 -0.23 27.01 5.44
CA MET A 802 0.78 26.58 4.47
C MET A 802 2.22 27.00 4.83
N GLY A 803 2.41 27.93 5.77
CA GLY A 803 3.76 28.43 6.09
C GLY A 803 4.47 29.04 4.89
N THR A 804 5.76 28.75 4.70
CA THR A 804 6.55 29.18 3.55
C THR A 804 6.71 28.01 2.58
N VAL A 805 6.27 28.15 1.32
CA VAL A 805 6.38 27.09 0.31
C VAL A 805 6.90 27.61 -1.03
N SER A 806 7.69 26.79 -1.72
CA SER A 806 8.19 27.05 -3.07
C SER A 806 8.04 25.85 -4.01
N SER A 807 7.70 26.15 -5.26
CA SER A 807 7.62 25.21 -6.38
C SER A 807 8.06 25.92 -7.67
N ALA A 808 8.77 25.22 -8.56
CA ALA A 808 9.04 25.70 -9.91
C ALA A 808 7.92 25.30 -10.89
N ASP A 809 7.04 24.38 -10.50
CA ASP A 809 5.80 24.04 -11.21
C ASP A 809 4.60 24.77 -10.54
N ASP A 810 3.52 24.06 -10.22
CA ASP A 810 2.33 24.62 -9.59
C ASP A 810 2.24 24.37 -8.07
N ILE A 811 1.52 25.28 -7.42
CA ILE A 811 1.01 25.15 -6.04
C ILE A 811 -0.52 25.15 -6.13
N VAL A 812 -1.15 24.04 -5.77
CA VAL A 812 -2.61 23.88 -5.85
C VAL A 812 -3.18 23.61 -4.48
N VAL A 813 -4.22 24.34 -4.11
CA VAL A 813 -5.03 24.09 -2.92
C VAL A 813 -6.48 23.87 -3.33
N THR A 814 -7.07 22.77 -2.87
CA THR A 814 -8.47 22.43 -3.16
C THR A 814 -9.21 22.11 -1.87
N THR A 815 -10.42 22.67 -1.72
CA THR A 815 -11.34 22.29 -0.64
C THR A 815 -12.58 21.67 -1.27
N HIS A 816 -12.79 20.39 -1.03
CA HIS A 816 -13.87 19.64 -1.64
C HIS A 816 -15.20 19.81 -0.89
N GLY A 817 -16.31 19.57 -1.60
CA GLY A 817 -17.66 19.56 -1.06
C GLY A 817 -18.24 20.96 -0.82
N THR A 818 -19.08 21.08 0.22
CA THR A 818 -19.69 22.35 0.64
C THR A 818 -19.24 22.69 2.06
N PRO A 819 -17.99 23.15 2.24
CA PRO A 819 -17.46 23.47 3.57
C PRO A 819 -18.30 24.56 4.26
N THR A 820 -18.32 24.50 5.59
CA THR A 820 -18.96 25.54 6.43
C THR A 820 -17.98 26.19 7.41
N THR A 821 -16.73 25.71 7.45
CA THR A 821 -15.66 26.11 8.35
C THR A 821 -14.32 25.93 7.66
N GLY A 822 -13.26 26.52 8.24
CA GLY A 822 -11.87 26.38 7.78
C GLY A 822 -11.32 27.64 7.11
N THR A 823 -10.15 28.07 7.55
CA THR A 823 -9.46 29.25 7.00
C THR A 823 -8.13 28.82 6.39
N LEU A 824 -7.85 29.28 5.17
CA LEU A 824 -6.52 29.14 4.58
C LEU A 824 -5.63 30.32 4.99
N SER A 825 -4.42 30.05 5.46
CA SER A 825 -3.41 31.07 5.72
C SER A 825 -2.02 30.63 5.23
N ALA A 826 -1.18 31.60 4.86
CA ALA A 826 0.15 31.33 4.36
C ALA A 826 1.16 32.44 4.72
N GLY A 827 2.42 32.03 4.87
CA GLY A 827 3.57 32.93 4.84
C GLY A 827 3.84 33.36 3.40
N SER A 828 4.93 32.86 2.82
CA SER A 828 5.28 33.12 1.42
C SER A 828 4.95 31.92 0.53
N LEU A 829 4.23 32.15 -0.56
CA LEU A 829 4.01 31.18 -1.63
C LEU A 829 4.78 31.64 -2.88
N THR A 830 5.67 30.78 -3.39
CA THR A 830 6.49 31.08 -4.57
C THR A 830 6.31 29.99 -5.62
N ALA A 831 5.74 30.33 -6.78
CA ALA A 831 5.68 29.44 -7.96
C ALA A 831 6.44 30.05 -9.15
N SER A 832 7.07 29.22 -10.00
CA SER A 832 7.79 29.73 -11.18
C SER A 832 7.24 29.27 -12.54
N LYS A 833 6.20 28.44 -12.56
CA LYS A 833 5.48 28.05 -13.77
C LYS A 833 4.98 29.28 -14.53
N SER A 834 5.13 29.28 -15.85
CA SER A 834 4.73 30.39 -16.72
C SER A 834 3.27 30.34 -17.18
N ASP A 835 2.40 29.72 -16.39
CA ASP A 835 0.98 29.50 -16.69
C ASP A 835 0.08 30.41 -15.82
N THR A 836 -1.15 30.62 -16.28
CA THR A 836 -2.24 31.34 -15.63
C THR A 836 -2.69 30.77 -14.29
N SER A 837 -2.24 29.56 -13.92
CA SER A 837 -2.59 28.87 -12.66
C SER A 837 -1.34 28.38 -11.91
N ALA A 838 -0.25 29.16 -11.92
CA ALA A 838 0.99 28.80 -11.20
C ALA A 838 0.76 28.65 -9.69
N ILE A 839 -0.13 29.47 -9.11
CA ILE A 839 -0.70 29.25 -7.78
C ILE A 839 -2.23 29.26 -7.93
N SER A 840 -2.88 28.21 -7.45
CA SER A 840 -4.34 28.04 -7.53
C SER A 840 -4.88 27.69 -6.16
N ILE A 841 -5.70 28.56 -5.58
CA ILE A 841 -6.27 28.34 -4.24
C ILE A 841 -7.79 28.30 -4.33
N GLU A 842 -8.39 27.22 -3.85
CA GLU A 842 -9.81 27.11 -3.54
C GLU A 842 -9.96 26.73 -2.06
N ALA A 843 -10.54 27.64 -1.25
CA ALA A 843 -10.70 27.47 0.19
C ALA A 843 -12.05 27.97 0.67
N TYR A 844 -12.54 27.47 1.82
CA TYR A 844 -13.76 28.00 2.44
C TYR A 844 -13.62 29.49 2.74
N ASP A 845 -12.70 29.84 3.62
CA ASP A 845 -12.30 31.22 3.89
C ASP A 845 -10.79 31.42 3.64
N VAL A 846 -10.39 32.67 3.38
CA VAL A 846 -9.00 33.04 3.09
C VAL A 846 -8.52 34.07 4.11
N GLY A 847 -7.64 33.62 5.00
CA GLY A 847 -6.93 34.41 6.00
C GLY A 847 -5.70 35.12 5.43
N THR A 848 -4.76 35.46 6.32
CA THR A 848 -3.56 36.22 5.92
C THR A 848 -2.65 35.40 5.00
N ILE A 849 -2.26 36.00 3.88
CA ILE A 849 -1.17 35.53 3.01
C ILE A 849 -0.10 36.62 2.98
N THR A 850 1.12 36.31 3.41
CA THR A 850 2.18 37.33 3.53
C THR A 850 2.75 37.74 2.17
N SER A 851 2.99 36.77 1.28
CA SER A 851 3.48 37.04 -0.09
C SER A 851 3.06 35.97 -1.09
N LEU A 852 2.76 36.42 -2.31
CA LEU A 852 2.45 35.61 -3.49
C LEU A 852 3.41 36.00 -4.61
N THR A 853 4.32 35.10 -4.97
CA THR A 853 5.34 35.37 -5.99
C THR A 853 5.20 34.39 -7.14
N THR A 854 4.96 34.92 -8.34
CA THR A 854 4.92 34.15 -9.58
C THR A 854 5.84 34.79 -10.61
N SER A 855 7.00 34.18 -10.89
CA SER A 855 8.03 34.81 -11.74
C SER A 855 7.56 35.07 -13.18
N ASN A 856 6.79 34.14 -13.75
CA ASN A 856 6.31 34.21 -15.14
C ASN A 856 4.83 33.80 -15.30
N GLY A 857 4.13 33.53 -14.20
CA GLY A 857 2.75 33.02 -14.19
C GLY A 857 1.80 33.91 -13.38
N ASN A 858 0.54 33.52 -13.31
CA ASN A 858 -0.46 34.19 -12.47
C ASN A 858 -0.82 33.32 -11.27
N TRP A 859 -1.39 33.95 -10.25
CA TRP A 859 -2.04 33.28 -9.14
C TRP A 859 -3.55 33.57 -9.13
N LYS A 860 -4.34 32.57 -8.70
CA LYS A 860 -5.79 32.66 -8.53
C LYS A 860 -6.21 32.20 -7.14
N ILE A 861 -7.18 32.89 -6.56
CA ILE A 861 -7.81 32.56 -5.28
C ILE A 861 -9.32 32.62 -5.43
N TYR A 862 -9.95 31.51 -5.10
CA TYR A 862 -11.39 31.35 -5.02
C TYR A 862 -11.80 31.04 -3.57
N ARG A 863 -12.68 31.88 -3.02
CA ARG A 863 -13.25 31.74 -1.68
C ARG A 863 -14.65 31.15 -1.80
N LEU A 864 -14.89 29.97 -1.24
CA LEU A 864 -16.20 29.31 -1.29
C LEU A 864 -17.24 29.98 -0.38
N ARG A 865 -16.78 30.67 0.67
CA ARG A 865 -17.63 31.46 1.57
C ARG A 865 -18.24 32.67 0.84
N SER A 866 -19.56 32.70 0.79
CA SER A 866 -20.37 33.65 0.01
C SER A 866 -21.27 34.59 0.84
N ASP A 867 -21.23 34.49 2.16
CA ASP A 867 -22.09 35.27 3.06
C ASP A 867 -21.56 36.67 3.40
N THR A 868 -20.26 36.94 3.21
CA THR A 868 -19.64 38.24 3.48
C THR A 868 -18.70 38.71 2.36
N ASP A 869 -18.76 40.00 2.04
CA ASP A 869 -17.79 40.70 1.18
C ASP A 869 -16.59 41.16 2.02
N ASP A 870 -15.76 40.23 2.50
CA ASP A 870 -14.47 40.63 3.07
C ASP A 870 -13.51 40.93 1.92
N ASP A 871 -13.03 42.17 1.88
CA ASP A 871 -12.26 42.85 0.82
C ASP A 871 -10.94 42.21 0.38
N PHE A 872 -10.61 41.01 0.87
CA PHE A 872 -9.29 40.39 0.70
C PHE A 872 -8.13 41.32 1.14
N SER A 873 -8.38 42.19 2.14
CA SER A 873 -7.37 43.14 2.66
C SER A 873 -6.17 42.47 3.34
N ASN A 874 -6.26 41.18 3.62
CA ASN A 874 -5.29 40.34 4.30
C ASN A 874 -4.33 39.59 3.34
N ILE A 875 -4.42 39.84 2.04
CA ILE A 875 -3.55 39.24 1.02
C ILE A 875 -2.85 40.33 0.16
N PRO A 876 -1.78 40.00 -0.58
CA PRO A 876 -1.06 40.97 -1.40
C PRO A 876 -1.94 41.63 -2.48
N SER A 877 -1.61 42.87 -2.84
CA SER A 877 -2.34 43.63 -3.87
C SER A 877 -2.36 42.89 -5.20
N ALA A 878 -3.52 42.90 -5.86
CA ALA A 878 -3.75 42.27 -7.15
C ALA A 878 -3.97 43.33 -8.25
N GLY A 879 -3.97 42.92 -9.52
CA GLY A 879 -4.29 43.80 -10.63
C GLY A 879 -5.79 44.06 -10.81
N PHE A 880 -6.63 43.10 -10.41
CA PHE A 880 -8.08 43.22 -10.41
C PHE A 880 -8.73 42.25 -9.40
N ILE A 881 -10.02 42.47 -9.11
CA ILE A 881 -10.93 41.53 -8.44
C ILE A 881 -12.13 41.25 -9.36
N GLN A 882 -12.64 40.02 -9.42
CA GLN A 882 -13.79 39.66 -10.26
C GLN A 882 -14.89 39.05 -9.40
N TYR A 883 -16.07 39.66 -9.30
CA TYR A 883 -17.20 39.09 -8.55
C TYR A 883 -17.96 38.04 -9.37
N GLY A 884 -18.65 37.11 -8.71
CA GLY A 884 -19.50 36.11 -9.37
C GLY A 884 -18.74 35.15 -10.30
N TYR A 885 -17.44 34.94 -10.08
CA TYR A 885 -16.66 33.92 -10.78
C TYR A 885 -16.75 32.61 -10.02
N SER A 886 -16.89 31.51 -10.76
CA SER A 886 -16.63 30.15 -10.28
C SER A 886 -15.44 29.56 -11.03
N ASP A 887 -14.75 28.59 -10.43
CA ASP A 887 -13.63 27.93 -11.10
C ASP A 887 -14.08 27.31 -12.44
N GLY A 888 -13.35 27.63 -13.51
CA GLY A 888 -13.70 27.29 -14.90
C GLY A 888 -14.32 28.43 -15.72
N ASP A 889 -14.73 29.53 -15.09
CA ASP A 889 -15.19 30.73 -15.80
C ASP A 889 -14.03 31.46 -16.51
N SER A 890 -14.39 32.26 -17.52
CA SER A 890 -13.42 33.13 -18.19
C SER A 890 -12.98 34.27 -17.27
N VAL A 891 -11.67 34.44 -17.15
CA VAL A 891 -11.05 35.55 -16.43
C VAL A 891 -11.19 36.83 -17.26
N LEU A 892 -11.82 37.85 -16.71
CA LEU A 892 -12.18 39.09 -17.44
C LEU A 892 -11.09 40.16 -17.40
N GLY A 893 -10.18 40.10 -16.43
CA GLY A 893 -9.05 41.03 -16.27
C GLY A 893 -7.71 40.46 -16.74
N THR A 894 -6.67 41.29 -16.71
CA THR A 894 -5.26 40.88 -16.94
C THR A 894 -4.42 41.23 -15.72
N GLY A 895 -3.48 40.35 -15.33
CA GLY A 895 -2.58 40.58 -14.19
C GLY A 895 -2.26 39.32 -13.39
N ASN A 896 -1.39 39.49 -12.41
CA ASN A 896 -0.80 38.37 -11.66
C ASN A 896 -1.69 37.83 -10.53
N GLY A 897 -2.83 38.46 -10.22
CA GLY A 897 -3.69 38.05 -9.11
C GLY A 897 -5.18 38.09 -9.44
N ILE A 898 -5.84 36.95 -9.35
CA ILE A 898 -7.26 36.74 -9.65
C ILE A 898 -7.95 36.37 -8.35
N LEU A 899 -8.99 37.09 -7.94
CA LEU A 899 -9.66 36.93 -6.65
C LEU A 899 -11.17 36.92 -6.82
N THR A 900 -11.86 35.98 -6.17
CA THR A 900 -13.33 35.92 -6.19
C THR A 900 -13.91 34.93 -5.19
N GLY A 901 -15.20 35.05 -4.89
CA GLY A 901 -15.93 34.13 -4.01
C GLY A 901 -17.28 34.67 -3.56
N TYR A 902 -17.37 35.99 -3.44
CA TYR A 902 -18.62 36.69 -3.20
C TYR A 902 -19.35 36.97 -4.52
N ASP A 903 -20.66 36.79 -4.53
CA ASP A 903 -21.54 37.32 -5.57
C ASP A 903 -22.52 38.31 -4.92
N PRO A 904 -22.34 39.63 -5.09
CA PRO A 904 -23.27 40.63 -4.57
C PRO A 904 -24.63 40.59 -5.30
N GLY A 905 -24.75 39.81 -6.37
CA GLY A 905 -25.86 39.84 -7.30
C GLY A 905 -25.92 41.17 -8.06
N ASN A 906 -27.12 41.55 -8.45
CA ASN A 906 -27.35 42.77 -9.20
C ASN A 906 -27.13 44.02 -8.33
N VAL A 907 -26.12 44.81 -8.68
CA VAL A 907 -25.75 46.04 -7.97
C VAL A 907 -26.75 47.16 -8.27
N THR A 908 -27.36 47.74 -7.24
CA THR A 908 -28.34 48.84 -7.35
C THR A 908 -27.98 50.03 -6.46
N LYS A 909 -28.54 51.22 -6.75
CA LYS A 909 -28.42 52.40 -5.88
C LYS A 909 -29.47 52.36 -4.78
N SER A 910 -29.03 52.28 -3.52
CA SER A 910 -29.88 52.47 -2.35
C SER A 910 -29.93 53.94 -1.90
N TYR A 911 -31.12 54.42 -1.54
CA TYR A 911 -31.38 55.77 -1.04
C TYR A 911 -31.84 55.67 0.42
N ALA A 912 -31.10 56.26 1.39
CA ALA A 912 -31.46 56.18 2.81
C ALA A 912 -32.60 57.15 3.20
N ASN A 913 -33.54 56.70 4.04
CA ASN A 913 -34.60 57.47 4.72
C ASN A 913 -35.39 58.48 3.86
N ILE A 914 -36.41 58.00 3.15
CA ILE A 914 -37.43 58.87 2.54
C ILE A 914 -38.44 59.29 3.61
N SER A 915 -38.07 60.21 4.51
CA SER A 915 -39.02 60.83 5.44
C SER A 915 -38.75 62.33 5.59
N GLY A 916 -39.78 63.15 5.33
CA GLY A 916 -39.73 64.61 5.28
C GLY A 916 -40.23 65.14 3.93
N GLU A 917 -40.92 66.30 3.93
CA GLU A 917 -41.64 66.83 2.75
C GLU A 917 -40.76 67.13 1.51
N SER A 918 -39.43 67.14 1.64
CA SER A 918 -38.52 67.57 0.57
C SER A 918 -37.98 66.49 -0.37
N TYR A 919 -38.36 65.20 -0.22
CA TYR A 919 -37.78 64.14 -1.06
C TYR A 919 -38.79 63.05 -1.49
N THR A 920 -40.08 63.40 -1.57
CA THR A 920 -41.07 62.64 -2.35
C THR A 920 -40.91 63.00 -3.83
N VAL A 921 -40.94 62.03 -4.75
CA VAL A 921 -40.98 62.35 -6.18
C VAL A 921 -42.29 63.09 -6.46
N ASN A 922 -42.20 64.39 -6.76
CA ASN A 922 -43.35 65.25 -6.98
C ASN A 922 -43.44 65.63 -8.45
N LYS A 923 -44.55 65.26 -9.06
CA LYS A 923 -44.89 65.59 -10.46
C LYS A 923 -46.36 65.99 -10.51
N THR A 924 -46.74 66.96 -11.35
CA THR A 924 -48.16 67.19 -11.64
C THR A 924 -48.57 66.22 -12.75
N TYR A 925 -49.73 65.58 -12.62
CA TYR A 925 -50.25 64.68 -13.64
C TYR A 925 -50.16 65.27 -15.05
N ASP A 926 -49.58 64.52 -15.99
CA ASP A 926 -49.43 64.92 -17.40
C ASP A 926 -49.77 63.78 -18.40
N SER A 927 -50.46 62.73 -17.94
CA SER A 927 -50.83 61.51 -18.69
C SER A 927 -49.67 60.67 -19.24
N THR A 928 -48.43 60.94 -18.83
CA THR A 928 -47.26 60.13 -19.19
C THR A 928 -46.66 59.45 -17.98
N THR A 929 -46.08 58.26 -18.19
CA THR A 929 -45.29 57.55 -17.18
C THR A 929 -43.85 58.07 -17.04
N SER A 930 -43.47 59.09 -17.83
CA SER A 930 -42.14 59.71 -17.81
C SER A 930 -41.90 60.52 -16.53
N THR A 931 -40.66 60.66 -16.07
CA THR A 931 -40.29 61.56 -14.97
C THR A 931 -39.71 62.89 -15.41
N ASP A 932 -39.75 63.24 -16.70
CA ASP A 932 -39.05 64.42 -17.25
C ASP A 932 -39.45 65.76 -16.60
N THR A 933 -40.68 65.86 -16.07
CA THR A 933 -41.20 67.04 -15.36
C THR A 933 -41.27 66.87 -13.84
N ALA A 934 -40.82 65.73 -13.31
CA ALA A 934 -40.78 65.45 -11.88
C ALA A 934 -39.58 66.15 -11.23
N THR A 935 -39.77 66.69 -10.03
CA THR A 935 -38.67 67.27 -9.23
C THR A 935 -38.21 66.25 -8.19
N PHE A 936 -36.90 65.96 -8.19
CA PHE A 936 -36.22 65.09 -7.23
C PHE A 936 -35.23 65.93 -6.42
N GLY A 937 -35.21 65.78 -5.10
CA GLY A 937 -34.19 66.45 -4.28
C GLY A 937 -32.81 65.77 -4.35
N THR A 938 -31.78 66.45 -3.86
CA THR A 938 -30.40 65.93 -3.79
C THR A 938 -30.28 64.80 -2.75
N ALA A 939 -30.17 63.55 -3.22
CA ALA A 939 -29.79 62.41 -2.40
C ALA A 939 -28.27 62.21 -2.41
N THR A 940 -27.70 61.79 -1.28
CA THR A 940 -26.35 61.23 -1.22
C THR A 940 -26.45 59.71 -1.29
N THR A 941 -25.72 59.09 -2.23
CA THR A 941 -25.64 57.63 -2.35
C THR A 941 -24.96 57.05 -1.12
N THR A 942 -25.59 56.09 -0.44
CA THR A 942 -25.03 55.50 0.79
C THR A 942 -24.24 54.22 0.55
N SER A 943 -24.62 53.40 -0.44
CA SER A 943 -23.83 52.24 -0.93
C SER A 943 -24.52 51.59 -2.14
N ALA A 944 -23.76 50.76 -2.87
CA ALA A 944 -24.28 49.70 -3.73
C ALA A 944 -24.54 48.46 -2.86
N ASN A 945 -25.63 47.71 -3.10
CA ASN A 945 -26.05 46.60 -2.24
C ASN A 945 -24.91 45.62 -1.92
N GLY A 946 -24.65 45.39 -0.62
CA GLY A 946 -23.73 44.34 -0.14
C GLY A 946 -22.24 44.54 -0.42
N LEU A 947 -21.85 45.64 -1.07
CA LEU A 947 -20.45 45.92 -1.41
C LEU A 947 -19.70 46.61 -0.27
N SER A 948 -18.41 46.32 -0.16
CA SER A 948 -17.52 46.94 0.80
C SER A 948 -17.28 48.44 0.62
N SER A 949 -16.69 49.07 1.64
CA SER A 949 -16.23 50.47 1.56
C SER A 949 -14.97 50.67 0.70
N ASN A 950 -14.27 49.60 0.34
CA ASN A 950 -13.05 49.68 -0.48
C ASN A 950 -13.36 49.72 -1.99
N ILE A 951 -14.61 49.52 -2.38
CA ILE A 951 -15.07 49.61 -3.76
C ILE A 951 -15.59 51.01 -4.06
N SER A 952 -14.97 51.66 -5.04
CA SER A 952 -15.48 52.88 -5.66
C SER A 952 -16.17 52.53 -6.98
N LEU A 953 -17.46 52.87 -7.10
CA LEU A 953 -18.30 52.53 -8.23
C LEU A 953 -19.02 53.76 -8.78
N THR A 954 -19.01 53.91 -10.12
CA THR A 954 -19.86 54.89 -10.81
C THR A 954 -20.98 54.19 -11.55
N LEU A 955 -22.21 54.43 -11.09
CA LEU A 955 -23.45 53.91 -11.70
C LEU A 955 -24.17 55.01 -12.48
N SER A 956 -24.73 54.66 -13.64
CA SER A 956 -25.53 55.58 -14.45
C SER A 956 -26.78 56.11 -13.72
N SER A 957 -27.42 57.13 -14.31
CA SER A 957 -28.68 57.68 -13.82
C SER A 957 -29.78 57.32 -14.82
N PRO A 958 -30.42 56.14 -14.70
CA PRO A 958 -31.51 55.76 -15.59
C PRO A 958 -32.68 56.71 -15.41
N THR A 959 -33.45 56.91 -16.48
CA THR A 959 -34.74 57.60 -16.38
C THR A 959 -35.64 56.81 -15.45
N LEU A 960 -36.30 57.47 -14.52
CA LEU A 960 -37.24 56.80 -13.63
C LEU A 960 -38.62 56.76 -14.29
N THR A 961 -39.39 55.71 -14.04
CA THR A 961 -40.74 55.54 -14.58
C THR A 961 -41.68 55.05 -13.50
N TYR A 962 -42.96 55.36 -13.65
CA TYR A 962 -44.02 54.86 -12.77
C TYR A 962 -44.62 53.57 -13.32
N ASP A 963 -45.20 52.78 -12.42
CA ASP A 963 -45.94 51.56 -12.73
C ASP A 963 -47.24 51.82 -13.53
N ASP A 964 -47.88 52.99 -13.37
CA ASP A 964 -49.11 53.37 -14.09
C ASP A 964 -49.25 54.91 -14.27
N ALA A 965 -49.96 55.33 -15.31
CA ALA A 965 -50.41 56.71 -15.55
C ALA A 965 -51.77 57.05 -14.89
N ASP A 966 -52.48 56.12 -14.24
CA ASP A 966 -53.78 56.37 -13.56
C ASP A 966 -53.66 56.60 -12.04
N PHE A 967 -54.38 57.60 -11.49
CA PHE A 967 -54.14 58.19 -10.15
C PHE A 967 -55.33 58.13 -9.18
N ASN A 968 -55.29 57.30 -8.13
CA ASN A 968 -56.31 57.34 -7.04
C ASN A 968 -55.79 57.18 -5.59
N ASP A 969 -54.54 56.78 -5.33
CA ASP A 969 -54.12 56.30 -3.99
C ASP A 969 -52.89 56.97 -3.34
N ASN A 970 -52.33 58.05 -3.93
CA ASN A 970 -51.16 58.77 -3.40
C ASN A 970 -49.88 57.93 -3.17
N SER A 971 -49.79 56.71 -3.72
CA SER A 971 -48.64 55.82 -3.53
C SER A 971 -48.28 55.12 -4.84
N LYS A 972 -47.21 55.57 -5.49
CA LYS A 972 -46.67 54.91 -6.70
C LYS A 972 -45.31 54.30 -6.46
N THR A 973 -45.05 53.20 -7.17
CA THR A 973 -43.72 52.59 -7.23
C THR A 973 -42.95 53.23 -8.38
N VAL A 974 -41.82 53.85 -8.07
CA VAL A 974 -40.91 54.35 -9.10
C VAL A 974 -39.88 53.28 -9.38
N THR A 975 -39.75 52.89 -10.63
CA THR A 975 -38.75 51.92 -11.06
C THR A 975 -37.84 52.56 -12.11
N ALA A 976 -36.57 52.20 -12.12
CA ALA A 976 -35.67 52.60 -13.19
C ALA A 976 -36.12 52.01 -14.54
N SER A 977 -36.11 52.83 -15.59
CA SER A 977 -36.51 52.44 -16.96
C SER A 977 -35.61 51.36 -17.57
N SER A 978 -34.42 51.21 -17.03
CA SER A 978 -33.44 50.19 -17.37
C SER A 978 -32.58 49.86 -16.16
N ALA A 979 -31.84 48.75 -16.24
CA ALA A 979 -30.82 48.45 -15.25
C ALA A 979 -29.75 49.54 -15.23
N TYR A 980 -29.23 49.82 -14.03
CA TYR A 980 -28.06 50.68 -13.88
C TYR A 980 -26.89 50.11 -14.70
N THR A 981 -26.14 50.97 -15.35
CA THR A 981 -24.90 50.58 -16.04
C THR A 981 -23.71 51.04 -15.21
N ILE A 982 -22.69 50.18 -15.13
CA ILE A 982 -21.44 50.45 -14.41
C ILE A 982 -20.45 51.04 -15.42
N SER A 983 -20.04 52.29 -15.23
CA SER A 983 -19.06 52.95 -16.12
C SER A 983 -17.62 52.83 -15.64
N SER A 984 -17.43 52.66 -14.33
CA SER A 984 -16.14 52.38 -13.69
C SER A 984 -16.36 51.71 -12.34
N ALA A 985 -15.47 50.78 -12.01
CA ALA A 985 -15.44 50.10 -10.73
C ALA A 985 -13.97 49.81 -10.36
N THR A 986 -13.54 50.29 -9.19
CA THR A 986 -12.16 50.15 -8.71
C THR A 986 -12.14 49.78 -7.24
N HIS A 987 -11.23 48.89 -6.87
CA HIS A 987 -10.92 48.49 -5.51
C HIS A 987 -9.69 49.27 -5.01
N SER A 988 -9.73 49.78 -3.79
CA SER A 988 -8.65 50.56 -3.19
C SER A 988 -7.31 49.81 -3.10
N THR A 989 -7.36 48.47 -3.00
CA THR A 989 -6.17 47.60 -2.85
C THR A 989 -5.88 46.75 -4.09
N HIS A 990 -6.90 46.37 -4.87
CA HIS A 990 -6.78 45.34 -5.91
C HIS A 990 -7.01 45.87 -7.33
N GLY A 991 -7.12 47.18 -7.54
CA GLY A 991 -7.21 47.75 -8.88
C GLY A 991 -8.61 47.62 -9.50
N THR A 992 -8.73 47.09 -10.71
CA THR A 992 -10.00 47.08 -11.46
C THR A 992 -10.99 46.07 -10.88
N VAL A 993 -12.29 46.37 -10.92
CA VAL A 993 -13.35 45.43 -10.49
C VAL A 993 -14.12 44.92 -11.72
N TYR A 994 -14.23 43.60 -11.86
CA TYR A 994 -15.00 42.91 -12.90
C TYR A 994 -16.14 42.08 -12.31
N GLY A 995 -17.01 41.54 -13.18
CA GLY A 995 -18.08 40.61 -12.79
C GLY A 995 -19.31 41.23 -12.14
N LEU A 996 -19.25 42.51 -11.74
CA LEU A 996 -20.43 43.24 -11.28
C LEU A 996 -21.42 43.48 -12.42
N VAL A 997 -22.70 43.22 -12.15
CA VAL A 997 -23.81 43.50 -13.06
C VAL A 997 -24.73 44.53 -12.41
N GLY A 998 -25.09 45.58 -13.14
CA GLY A 998 -26.04 46.56 -12.60
C GLY A 998 -27.48 46.05 -12.65
N GLY A 999 -28.25 46.35 -11.61
CA GLY A 999 -29.65 45.95 -11.45
C GLY A 999 -30.66 47.07 -11.68
N THR A 1000 -31.93 46.79 -11.46
CA THR A 1000 -33.01 47.80 -11.34
C THR A 1000 -33.39 47.98 -9.88
N GLN A 1001 -33.67 49.22 -9.47
CA GLN A 1001 -34.19 49.52 -8.12
C GLN A 1001 -35.62 50.05 -8.23
N SER A 1002 -36.48 49.56 -7.34
CA SER A 1002 -37.81 50.15 -7.10
C SER A 1002 -37.78 51.00 -5.83
N ILE A 1003 -38.38 52.18 -5.90
CA ILE A 1003 -38.55 53.12 -4.80
C ILE A 1003 -40.05 53.18 -4.48
N SER A 1004 -40.40 52.79 -3.26
CA SER A 1004 -41.77 52.89 -2.75
C SER A 1004 -42.05 54.32 -2.23
N SER A 1005 -43.26 54.85 -2.49
CA SER A 1005 -43.78 56.15 -1.99
C SER A 1005 -43.50 57.39 -2.84
N ALA A 1006 -43.73 57.35 -4.15
CA ALA A 1006 -43.82 58.58 -4.95
C ALA A 1006 -45.23 59.19 -4.96
N ARG A 1007 -45.32 60.52 -5.06
CA ARG A 1007 -46.58 61.28 -5.04
C ARG A 1007 -46.72 62.16 -6.27
N ILE A 1008 -47.71 61.84 -7.10
CA ILE A 1008 -48.09 62.71 -8.20
C ILE A 1008 -49.23 63.62 -7.73
N SER A 1009 -49.02 64.93 -7.80
CA SER A 1009 -50.02 65.95 -7.51
C SER A 1009 -51.08 65.99 -8.61
N LYS A 1010 -52.35 66.13 -8.23
CA LYS A 1010 -53.47 66.28 -9.18
C LYS A 1010 -53.27 67.53 -10.03
N ALA A 1011 -53.47 67.41 -11.34
CA ALA A 1011 -53.60 68.58 -12.21
C ALA A 1011 -54.87 69.37 -11.82
N VAL A 1012 -54.80 70.70 -11.88
CA VAL A 1012 -55.96 71.56 -11.60
C VAL A 1012 -56.81 71.66 -12.85
N LEU A 1013 -57.99 71.05 -12.82
CA LEU A 1013 -59.03 71.21 -13.83
C LEU A 1013 -59.94 72.37 -13.44
N SER A 1014 -60.02 73.37 -14.30
CA SER A 1014 -60.93 74.51 -14.14
C SER A 1014 -62.04 74.41 -15.19
N SER A 1015 -63.27 74.23 -14.72
CA SER A 1015 -64.46 74.36 -15.57
C SER A 1015 -64.93 75.81 -15.54
N SER A 1016 -65.16 76.37 -16.72
CA SER A 1016 -65.76 77.69 -16.85
C SER A 1016 -66.83 77.63 -17.93
N GLY A 1017 -67.96 78.26 -17.66
CA GLY A 1017 -69.13 78.22 -18.52
C GLY A 1017 -69.99 79.43 -18.28
N SER A 1018 -70.56 79.95 -19.35
CA SER A 1018 -71.52 81.05 -19.31
C SER A 1018 -72.81 80.52 -19.90
N ARG A 1019 -73.83 80.35 -19.05
CA ARG A 1019 -75.19 80.06 -19.49
C ARG A 1019 -76.06 81.30 -19.34
N THR A 1020 -76.98 81.48 -20.29
CA THR A 1020 -78.06 82.47 -20.14
C THR A 1020 -79.19 81.80 -19.36
N TYR A 1021 -79.72 82.46 -18.34
CA TYR A 1021 -80.72 81.89 -17.42
C TYR A 1021 -82.01 81.49 -18.15
N ASP A 1022 -82.36 80.20 -18.09
CA ASP A 1022 -83.54 79.60 -18.74
C ASP A 1022 -84.54 78.96 -17.75
N ALA A 1023 -84.34 79.21 -16.45
CA ALA A 1023 -85.13 78.68 -15.34
C ALA A 1023 -85.05 77.15 -15.08
N THR A 1024 -84.06 76.44 -15.64
CA THR A 1024 -83.76 75.04 -15.26
C THR A 1024 -82.73 74.95 -14.13
N THR A 1025 -82.86 73.95 -13.25
CA THR A 1025 -81.95 73.72 -12.09
C THR A 1025 -80.78 72.78 -12.39
N THR A 1026 -80.70 72.20 -13.57
CA THR A 1026 -79.63 71.29 -14.01
C THR A 1026 -78.84 71.92 -15.16
N ALA A 1027 -77.52 72.04 -15.01
CA ALA A 1027 -76.61 72.46 -16.08
C ALA A 1027 -76.24 71.25 -16.97
N ALA A 1028 -76.33 71.39 -18.30
CA ALA A 1028 -75.95 70.34 -19.24
C ALA A 1028 -74.46 70.44 -19.59
N ALA A 1029 -73.83 69.31 -19.95
CA ALA A 1029 -72.39 69.25 -20.25
C ALA A 1029 -71.95 70.19 -21.40
N ALA A 1030 -72.87 70.55 -22.31
CA ALA A 1030 -72.58 71.44 -23.44
C ALA A 1030 -72.29 72.91 -23.05
N ASP A 1031 -72.61 73.33 -21.82
CA ASP A 1031 -72.47 74.72 -21.37
C ASP A 1031 -71.13 75.01 -20.67
N GLN A 1032 -70.24 74.02 -20.58
CA GLN A 1032 -68.95 74.13 -19.90
C GLN A 1032 -67.79 73.91 -20.85
N THR A 1033 -66.82 74.82 -20.81
CA THR A 1033 -65.50 74.58 -21.37
C THR A 1033 -64.59 74.16 -20.23
N LEU A 1034 -64.11 72.93 -20.30
CA LEU A 1034 -63.05 72.44 -19.41
C LEU A 1034 -61.71 72.96 -19.93
N SER A 1035 -60.97 73.60 -19.03
CA SER A 1035 -59.60 74.06 -19.28
C SER A 1035 -58.65 73.33 -18.34
N GLY A 1036 -57.46 72.98 -18.82
CA GLY A 1036 -56.52 72.12 -18.11
C GLY A 1036 -56.65 70.62 -18.38
N LEU A 1037 -57.40 70.21 -19.42
CA LEU A 1037 -57.43 68.84 -19.94
C LEU A 1037 -56.10 68.48 -20.64
N ILE A 1038 -55.62 67.25 -20.48
CA ILE A 1038 -54.34 66.78 -21.06
C ILE A 1038 -54.63 65.59 -22.02
N ASN A 1039 -53.92 65.51 -23.15
CA ASN A 1039 -53.93 64.38 -24.10
C ASN A 1039 -55.30 63.79 -24.48
N SER A 1040 -56.19 64.62 -25.03
CA SER A 1040 -57.50 64.22 -25.59
C SER A 1040 -58.55 63.75 -24.58
N GLU A 1041 -58.32 64.00 -23.29
CA GLU A 1041 -59.36 63.93 -22.26
C GLU A 1041 -60.56 64.83 -22.67
N THR A 1042 -61.78 64.30 -22.61
CA THR A 1042 -63.03 64.99 -23.02
C THR A 1042 -64.02 65.14 -21.88
#